data_AF-A0A1Y2BLD7-F1
#
_entry.id   AF-A0A1Y2BLD7-F1
#
_cell.length_a   1.000
_cell.length_b   1.000
_cell.length_c   1.000
_cell.angle_alpha   90.00
_cell.angle_beta   90.00
_cell.angle_gamma   90.00
#
_symmetry.space_group_name_H-M   'P 1'
#
loop_
_entity.id
_entity.type
_entity.pdbx_description
1 polymer ?
#
loop_
_entity_poly.entity_id
_entity_poly.type
_entity_poly.pdbx_seq_one_letter_code
_entity_poly.pdbx_strand_id
1 'polypeptide(L)'
;MVTHWLLHTHNPADIPLLRSRNSHIEQYHTTADRLQVPLVSVEAMDDSIFFSSSWEGLKRIVTRSEQFQRAYGIETAWDSPDKTACFTFGAAPRDPPTHDEGNEAYVRFAINGQIHRVPYSTTPEILRTRINEPLPTLDKILAIVDAIPFPPQNGLPLSLLRKAAWAVMLPAIRPRLELQPLSPGDAIKVDQAITRKVAHCMNWEYTTSPILSLPINKHGFGFPSIYRINGEIAINMIVRSLNHHLPAIRDMARISLANWECYKSGCANPLEQALPGSQRRTTARPSSRHLPAAWIFAKKYLDVTRLSILATNQTGLGDGSASLYHLATKANSNRRAWTMGISSGDWVSAGVDTATPINDILTTLAERASHGEELAAWILATLSNSGLQDALVTWDRSSHRPIHERKKILAATIRSATLRTRHAGARAPDIWASDGSHIHCTTETGLPSTTAIVTGPTTTRLQLVGQVSTSAHGEIVALIAAIQATQSSRVPDPKILTDYLGGLRAVQDIRTPDFNQDTWRSRKQGALYRWLAHTVTAGKRRVPTITHVKAHTDEKDSNSILNDRADKVAKATHNKNPTKGVARLGPATAFMAPFVPYHHEHGYAPDEWPGITETKLIEQQLTKMTVAMRLRLSDGSSRLELPTPGHFYTSSAASYLVKIQYHARVGMLWCDYSSWRQGTQESPACRLCGASIGDLNHVFLHCPNLRSVRDEA
;
A
#
# COMPACT_ATOMS: atom_id res chain seq x y z
N MET A 1 5.10 -30.56 8.50
CA MET A 1 4.80 -31.83 9.21
C MET A 1 5.52 -31.90 10.54
N VAL A 2 6.81 -31.58 10.58
CA VAL A 2 7.63 -31.50 11.81
C VAL A 2 6.94 -30.64 12.88
N THR A 3 6.55 -29.40 12.56
CA THR A 3 5.90 -28.47 13.51
C THR A 3 4.65 -29.04 14.20
N HIS A 4 3.80 -29.75 13.45
CA HIS A 4 2.57 -30.35 14.00
C HIS A 4 2.91 -31.49 14.96
N TRP A 5 3.89 -32.32 14.62
CA TRP A 5 4.36 -33.39 15.50
C TRP A 5 5.09 -32.86 16.74
N LEU A 6 5.87 -31.78 16.61
CA LEU A 6 6.49 -31.09 17.73
C LEU A 6 5.43 -30.52 18.69
N LEU A 7 4.37 -29.89 18.18
CA LEU A 7 3.27 -29.34 19.00
C LEU A 7 2.59 -30.39 19.90
N HIS A 8 2.37 -31.61 19.40
CA HIS A 8 1.67 -32.67 20.15
C HIS A 8 2.51 -33.37 21.20
N THR A 9 3.83 -33.35 21.03
CA THR A 9 4.71 -34.14 21.88
C THR A 9 5.31 -33.31 23.02
N HIS A 10 5.35 -31.98 22.91
CA HIS A 10 6.13 -31.11 23.79
C HIS A 10 5.42 -30.72 25.07
N ASN A 11 6.21 -30.39 26.09
CA ASN A 11 5.71 -29.71 27.27
C ASN A 11 5.28 -28.28 26.86
N PRO A 12 4.01 -27.89 27.05
CA PRO A 12 3.53 -26.55 26.68
C PRO A 12 4.34 -25.41 27.31
N ALA A 13 5.00 -25.65 28.45
CA ALA A 13 5.85 -24.66 29.13
C ALA A 13 7.12 -24.28 28.34
N ASP A 14 7.58 -25.14 27.42
CA ASP A 14 8.79 -24.91 26.63
C ASP A 14 8.54 -24.08 25.37
N ILE A 15 7.27 -23.92 24.96
CA ILE A 15 6.87 -23.26 23.73
C ILE A 15 6.61 -21.78 24.02
N PRO A 16 7.41 -20.84 23.46
CA PRO A 16 7.16 -19.43 23.64
C PRO A 16 5.83 -19.03 22.97
N LEU A 17 5.00 -18.33 23.73
CA LEU A 17 3.74 -17.77 23.24
C LEU A 17 3.95 -16.30 22.88
N LEU A 18 3.73 -15.95 21.62
CA LEU A 18 3.64 -14.56 21.21
C LEU A 18 2.25 -14.02 21.57
N ARG A 19 2.23 -12.98 22.40
CA ARG A 19 1.03 -12.23 22.81
C ARG A 19 1.34 -10.74 22.89
N SER A 20 0.32 -9.90 22.90
CA SER A 20 0.54 -8.47 23.12
C SER A 20 0.98 -8.19 24.56
N ARG A 21 1.62 -7.04 24.79
CA ARG A 21 2.02 -6.62 26.13
C ARG A 21 0.80 -6.45 27.05
N ASN A 22 -0.28 -5.92 26.50
CA ASN A 22 -1.55 -5.76 27.17
C ASN A 22 -2.17 -7.09 27.57
N SER A 23 -2.12 -8.10 26.69
CA SER A 23 -2.48 -9.48 26.99
C SER A 23 -1.64 -10.06 28.14
N HIS A 24 -0.33 -9.79 28.14
CA HIS A 24 0.59 -10.28 29.17
C HIS A 24 0.26 -9.75 30.58
N ILE A 25 -0.22 -8.51 30.68
CA ILE A 25 -0.62 -7.90 31.96
C ILE A 25 -2.13 -7.97 32.22
N GLU A 26 -2.86 -8.75 31.41
CA GLU A 26 -4.33 -8.95 31.51
C GLU A 26 -5.16 -7.67 31.37
N GLN A 27 -4.63 -6.65 30.68
CA GLN A 27 -5.31 -5.38 30.39
C GLN A 27 -5.65 -5.30 28.90
N TYR A 28 -6.68 -6.04 28.47
CA TYR A 28 -7.10 -6.10 27.07
C TYR A 28 -7.64 -4.75 26.58
N HIS A 29 -6.95 -4.10 25.64
CA HIS A 29 -7.39 -2.85 25.03
C HIS A 29 -8.13 -3.05 23.72
N THR A 30 -7.66 -3.99 22.89
CA THR A 30 -8.15 -4.28 21.54
C THR A 30 -8.48 -5.76 21.40
N THR A 31 -9.26 -6.13 20.37
CA THR A 31 -9.53 -7.54 20.06
C THR A 31 -8.27 -8.34 19.74
N ALA A 32 -7.21 -7.69 19.26
CA ALA A 32 -5.92 -8.32 18.98
C ALA A 32 -5.17 -8.75 20.25
N ASP A 33 -5.50 -8.18 21.42
CA ASP A 33 -4.91 -8.59 22.69
C ASP A 33 -5.37 -9.99 23.14
N ARG A 34 -6.43 -10.53 22.53
CA ARG A 34 -6.89 -11.92 22.73
C ARG A 34 -6.16 -12.93 21.84
N LEU A 35 -5.36 -12.48 20.89
CA LEU A 35 -4.61 -13.37 20.00
C LEU A 35 -3.38 -13.91 20.73
N GLN A 36 -3.12 -15.20 20.54
CA GLN A 36 -1.92 -15.88 21.01
C GLN A 36 -1.39 -16.76 19.88
N VAL A 37 -0.08 -16.69 19.62
CA VAL A 37 0.56 -17.51 18.60
C VAL A 37 1.67 -18.32 19.25
N PRO A 38 1.55 -19.66 19.32
CA PRO A 38 2.66 -20.51 19.73
C PRO A 38 3.76 -20.47 18.67
N LEU A 39 4.98 -20.12 19.08
CA LEU A 39 6.15 -20.10 18.22
C LEU A 39 6.92 -21.41 18.41
N VAL A 40 6.84 -22.30 17.43
CA VAL A 40 7.53 -23.60 17.44
C VAL A 40 8.65 -23.63 16.41
N SER A 41 8.32 -23.40 15.15
CA SER A 41 9.30 -23.27 14.08
C SER A 41 8.90 -22.24 13.02
N VAL A 42 9.91 -21.72 12.32
CA VAL A 42 9.78 -20.99 11.05
C VAL A 42 10.66 -21.71 10.04
N GLU A 43 10.07 -22.16 8.93
CA GLU A 43 10.73 -23.01 7.94
C GLU A 43 10.65 -22.35 6.56
N ALA A 44 11.78 -22.28 5.86
CA ALA A 44 11.89 -21.79 4.49
C ALA A 44 12.82 -22.74 3.71
N MET A 45 12.23 -23.74 3.04
CA MET A 45 12.96 -24.86 2.44
C MET A 45 13.73 -25.66 3.49
N ASP A 46 15.06 -25.72 3.42
CA ASP A 46 15.97 -26.36 4.38
C ASP A 46 16.32 -25.45 5.56
N ASP A 47 16.24 -24.13 5.40
CA ASP A 47 16.47 -23.16 6.48
C ASP A 47 15.32 -23.23 7.50
N SER A 48 15.64 -23.68 8.72
CA SER A 48 14.67 -23.85 9.81
C SER A 48 15.13 -23.15 11.08
N ILE A 49 14.22 -22.41 11.73
CA ILE A 49 14.43 -21.83 13.06
C ILE A 49 13.49 -22.53 14.03
N PHE A 50 14.04 -23.07 15.12
CA PHE A 50 13.26 -23.60 16.25
C PHE A 50 13.26 -22.61 17.42
N PHE A 51 12.13 -22.50 18.11
CA PHE A 51 11.94 -21.56 19.21
C PHE A 51 11.69 -22.31 20.53
N SER A 52 12.34 -21.86 21.60
CA SER A 52 12.03 -22.31 22.96
C SER A 52 12.21 -21.19 23.98
N SER A 53 11.53 -21.30 25.11
CA SER A 53 11.70 -20.40 26.26
C SER A 53 12.97 -20.68 27.07
N SER A 54 13.62 -21.84 26.86
CA SER A 54 14.86 -22.25 27.56
C SER A 54 15.78 -23.06 26.65
N TRP A 55 17.07 -23.11 26.99
CA TRP A 55 18.03 -23.95 26.24
C TRP A 55 17.70 -25.44 26.36
N GLU A 56 17.24 -25.89 27.52
CA GLU A 56 16.88 -27.30 27.72
C GLU A 56 15.62 -27.70 26.95
N GLY A 57 14.64 -26.79 26.88
CA GLY A 57 13.51 -26.93 25.97
C GLY A 57 13.98 -27.00 24.51
N LEU A 58 14.87 -26.11 24.08
CA LEU A 58 15.41 -26.11 22.72
C LEU A 58 16.11 -27.44 22.38
N LYS A 59 16.95 -27.98 23.29
CA LYS A 59 17.59 -29.28 23.09
C LYS A 59 16.55 -30.38 22.87
N ARG A 60 15.49 -30.44 23.70
CA ARG A 60 14.40 -31.42 23.53
C ARG A 60 13.71 -31.29 22.17
N ILE A 61 13.39 -30.06 21.75
CA ILE A 61 12.74 -29.78 20.46
C ILE A 61 13.62 -30.28 19.32
N VAL A 62 14.90 -29.93 19.37
CA VAL A 62 15.87 -30.25 18.32
C VAL A 62 16.16 -31.75 18.26
N THR A 63 16.39 -32.43 19.39
CA THR A 63 16.55 -33.90 19.43
C THR A 63 15.38 -34.62 18.77
N ARG A 64 14.16 -34.14 19.02
CA ARG A 64 12.94 -34.70 18.43
C ARG A 64 12.84 -34.40 16.94
N SER A 65 13.14 -33.17 16.53
CA SER A 65 13.21 -32.82 15.11
C SER A 65 14.17 -33.73 14.34
N GLU A 66 15.36 -34.00 14.90
CA GLU A 66 16.34 -34.92 14.32
C GLU A 66 15.82 -36.35 14.23
N GLN A 67 15.14 -36.85 15.28
CA GLN A 67 14.51 -38.18 15.24
C GLN A 67 13.49 -38.29 14.12
N PHE A 68 12.68 -37.24 13.93
CA PHE A 68 11.71 -37.18 12.84
C PHE A 68 12.41 -37.13 11.48
N GLN A 69 13.36 -36.22 11.28
CA GLN A 69 14.08 -36.04 10.01
C GLN A 69 14.85 -37.30 9.60
N ARG A 70 15.46 -37.99 10.57
CA ARG A 70 16.17 -39.25 10.35
C ARG A 70 15.28 -40.35 9.79
N ALA A 71 14.00 -40.40 10.17
CA ALA A 71 13.04 -41.35 9.60
C ALA A 71 12.86 -41.18 8.08
N TYR A 72 13.22 -40.01 7.54
CA TYR A 72 13.20 -39.68 6.12
C TYR A 72 14.61 -39.61 5.49
N GLY A 73 15.65 -40.03 6.22
CA GLY A 73 17.04 -39.97 5.73
C GLY A 73 17.60 -38.55 5.62
N ILE A 74 17.07 -37.60 6.40
CA ILE A 74 17.53 -36.21 6.44
C ILE A 74 18.35 -36.01 7.73
N GLU A 75 19.49 -35.35 7.61
CA GLU A 75 20.38 -35.02 8.74
C GLU A 75 20.74 -33.54 8.71
N THR A 76 20.78 -32.90 9.88
CA THR A 76 21.22 -31.51 10.02
C THR A 76 22.74 -31.41 9.83
N ALA A 77 23.19 -30.34 9.17
CA ALA A 77 24.61 -30.06 8.96
C ALA A 77 25.28 -29.51 10.24
N TRP A 78 25.44 -30.39 11.24
CA TRP A 78 25.99 -30.06 12.56
C TRP A 78 27.43 -29.57 12.52
N ASP A 79 28.23 -30.06 11.57
CA ASP A 79 29.66 -29.76 11.47
C ASP A 79 29.98 -28.47 10.69
N SER A 80 28.94 -27.73 10.27
CA SER A 80 29.07 -26.47 9.53
C SER A 80 28.63 -25.30 10.41
N PRO A 81 29.56 -24.57 11.06
CA PRO A 81 29.22 -23.45 11.95
C PRO A 81 28.51 -22.31 11.21
N ASP A 82 28.70 -22.18 9.90
CA ASP A 82 28.00 -21.21 9.05
C ASP A 82 26.54 -21.59 8.72
N LYS A 83 26.14 -22.85 8.99
CA LYS A 83 24.81 -23.39 8.67
C LYS A 83 23.95 -23.60 9.90
N THR A 84 24.55 -23.91 11.05
CA THR A 84 23.83 -24.19 12.29
C THR A 84 24.33 -23.26 13.39
N ALA A 85 23.45 -22.41 13.91
CA ALA A 85 23.78 -21.47 14.98
C ALA A 85 22.64 -21.35 15.99
N CYS A 86 22.98 -20.99 17.22
CA CYS A 86 22.04 -20.66 18.29
C CYS A 86 22.06 -19.16 18.55
N PHE A 87 20.93 -18.58 18.90
CA PHE A 87 20.82 -17.16 19.23
C PHE A 87 19.58 -16.92 20.08
N THR A 88 19.51 -15.77 20.73
CA THR A 88 18.38 -15.40 21.58
C THR A 88 17.65 -14.18 21.07
N PHE A 89 16.31 -14.22 21.12
CA PHE A 89 15.48 -13.04 20.93
C PHE A 89 15.12 -12.44 22.29
N GLY A 90 15.48 -11.17 22.51
CA GLY A 90 15.12 -10.45 23.73
C GLY A 90 16.06 -10.73 24.90
N ALA A 91 15.52 -11.02 26.08
CA ALA A 91 16.32 -11.34 27.26
C ALA A 91 16.97 -12.72 27.07
N ALA A 92 18.26 -12.83 27.41
CA ALA A 92 18.95 -14.12 27.40
C ALA A 92 18.24 -15.08 28.39
N PRO A 93 18.12 -16.39 28.05
CA PRO A 93 17.69 -17.40 28.99
C PRO A 93 18.57 -17.37 30.25
N ARG A 94 18.02 -17.84 31.38
CA ARG A 94 18.69 -17.79 32.69
C ARG A 94 20.06 -18.48 32.68
N ASP A 95 20.22 -19.52 31.87
CA ASP A 95 21.50 -20.22 31.73
C ASP A 95 22.31 -19.59 30.59
N PRO A 96 23.52 -19.06 30.86
CA PRO A 96 24.35 -18.50 29.81
C PRO A 96 24.90 -19.59 28.88
N PRO A 97 25.18 -19.28 27.62
CA PRO A 97 25.94 -20.17 26.74
C PRO A 97 27.28 -20.55 27.38
N THR A 98 27.78 -21.75 27.09
CA THR A 98 29.10 -22.18 27.58
C THR A 98 30.19 -21.38 26.88
N HIS A 99 31.20 -20.94 27.64
CA HIS A 99 32.41 -20.32 27.13
C HIS A 99 33.61 -21.20 27.50
N ASP A 100 34.47 -21.48 26.54
CA ASP A 100 35.83 -21.94 26.83
C ASP A 100 36.76 -20.72 26.75
N GLU A 101 37.82 -20.65 27.56
CA GLU A 101 38.78 -19.55 27.53
C GLU A 101 39.35 -19.37 26.11
N GLY A 102 39.13 -18.19 25.51
CA GLY A 102 39.61 -17.85 24.17
C GLY A 102 38.73 -18.27 22.98
N ASN A 103 37.57 -18.92 23.20
CA ASN A 103 36.69 -19.37 22.13
C ASN A 103 35.32 -18.67 22.12
N GLU A 104 34.66 -18.72 20.95
CA GLU A 104 33.28 -18.25 20.79
C GLU A 104 32.30 -19.04 21.68
N ALA A 105 31.27 -18.34 22.15
CA ALA A 105 30.20 -18.91 22.97
C ALA A 105 29.48 -20.03 22.22
N TYR A 106 29.09 -21.11 22.90
CA TYR A 106 28.41 -22.24 22.25
C TYR A 106 27.37 -22.93 23.14
N VAL A 107 26.48 -23.70 22.49
CA VAL A 107 25.47 -24.54 23.14
C VAL A 107 25.71 -26.00 22.75
N ARG A 108 25.68 -26.89 23.74
CA ARG A 108 25.88 -28.34 23.54
C ARG A 108 24.55 -29.04 23.25
N PHE A 109 24.49 -29.77 22.15
CA PHE A 109 23.36 -30.64 21.78
C PHE A 109 23.81 -32.09 21.80
N ALA A 110 23.11 -32.94 22.54
CA ALA A 110 23.32 -34.38 22.52
C ALA A 110 22.31 -35.00 21.55
N ILE A 111 22.76 -35.35 20.34
CA ILE A 111 21.94 -35.89 19.26
C ILE A 111 22.47 -37.26 18.92
N ASN A 112 21.62 -38.30 19.01
CA ASN A 112 21.97 -39.68 18.64
C ASN A 112 23.25 -40.23 19.31
N GLY A 113 23.56 -39.79 20.53
CA GLY A 113 24.76 -40.21 21.28
C GLY A 113 26.03 -39.40 20.96
N GLN A 114 25.98 -38.45 20.02
CA GLN A 114 27.06 -37.53 19.71
C GLN A 114 26.78 -36.14 20.32
N ILE A 115 27.84 -35.47 20.80
CA ILE A 115 27.74 -34.10 21.32
C ILE A 115 28.18 -33.13 20.22
N HIS A 116 27.27 -32.27 19.80
CA HIS A 116 27.53 -31.20 18.85
C HIS A 116 27.69 -29.86 19.58
N ARG A 117 28.72 -29.09 19.22
CA ARG A 117 28.98 -27.74 19.74
C ARG A 117 28.46 -26.73 18.72
N VAL A 118 27.31 -26.13 18.99
CA VAL A 118 26.69 -25.16 18.10
C VAL A 118 27.09 -23.74 18.51
N PRO A 119 27.65 -22.92 17.59
CA PRO A 119 28.06 -21.56 17.91
C PRO A 119 26.86 -20.69 18.31
N TYR A 120 27.08 -19.81 19.27
CA TYR A 120 26.12 -18.81 19.70
C TYR A 120 26.39 -17.48 18.99
N SER A 121 25.44 -17.03 18.18
CA SER A 121 25.51 -15.79 17.41
C SER A 121 24.70 -14.68 18.08
N THR A 122 25.29 -13.48 18.13
CA THR A 122 24.58 -12.25 18.54
C THR A 122 23.91 -11.54 17.37
N THR A 123 24.23 -11.95 16.13
CA THR A 123 23.72 -11.37 14.89
C THR A 123 23.07 -12.46 14.04
N PRO A 124 21.84 -12.88 14.36
CA PRO A 124 21.19 -13.98 13.66
C PRO A 124 20.92 -13.64 12.19
N GLU A 125 21.18 -14.62 11.32
CA GLU A 125 20.98 -14.53 9.88
C GLU A 125 20.03 -15.63 9.41
N ILE A 126 19.06 -15.27 8.57
CA ILE A 126 18.15 -16.21 7.89
C ILE A 126 18.03 -15.80 6.43
N LEU A 127 18.03 -16.77 5.50
CA LEU A 127 18.01 -16.50 4.06
C LEU A 127 19.09 -15.47 3.65
N ARG A 128 20.27 -15.57 4.25
CA ARG A 128 21.41 -14.66 4.08
C ARG A 128 21.08 -13.18 4.39
N THR A 129 20.15 -12.94 5.32
CA THR A 129 19.76 -11.60 5.78
C THR A 129 19.75 -11.54 7.30
N ARG A 130 20.44 -10.54 7.87
CA ARG A 130 20.47 -10.36 9.32
C ARG A 130 19.13 -9.83 9.83
N ILE A 131 18.61 -10.47 10.86
CA ILE A 131 17.26 -10.16 11.37
C ILE A 131 17.25 -8.74 11.96
N ASN A 132 16.40 -7.88 11.41
CA ASN A 132 16.17 -6.51 11.89
C ASN A 132 17.39 -5.55 11.83
N GLU A 133 18.49 -5.92 11.17
CA GLU A 133 19.66 -5.06 10.89
C GLU A 133 19.75 -4.63 9.41
N PRO A 134 19.28 -3.43 9.02
CA PRO A 134 19.22 -3.01 7.62
C PRO A 134 20.57 -2.58 7.01
N LEU A 135 21.58 -2.26 7.81
CA LEU A 135 22.87 -1.77 7.31
C LEU A 135 23.66 -2.83 6.52
N PRO A 136 23.82 -4.08 7.00
CA PRO A 136 24.44 -5.15 6.20
C PRO A 136 23.73 -5.38 4.86
N THR A 137 22.40 -5.20 4.82
CA THR A 137 21.62 -5.31 3.57
C THR A 137 21.94 -4.15 2.62
N LEU A 138 22.13 -2.93 3.13
CA LEU A 138 22.61 -1.80 2.33
C LEU A 138 23.99 -2.12 1.72
N ASP A 139 24.93 -2.61 2.51
CA ASP A 139 26.29 -2.92 2.03
C ASP A 139 26.27 -3.99 0.94
N LYS A 140 25.47 -5.07 1.13
CA LYS A 140 25.26 -6.11 0.11
C LYS A 140 24.66 -5.52 -1.19
N ILE A 141 23.73 -4.56 -1.08
CA ILE A 141 23.13 -3.91 -2.25
C ILE A 141 24.12 -2.99 -2.96
N LEU A 142 24.92 -2.21 -2.22
CA LEU A 142 25.96 -1.36 -2.81
C LEU A 142 27.01 -2.21 -3.53
N ALA A 143 27.42 -3.34 -2.95
CA ALA A 143 28.32 -4.29 -3.61
C ALA A 143 27.73 -4.85 -4.91
N ILE A 144 26.42 -5.09 -4.99
CA ILE A 144 25.75 -5.48 -6.26
C ILE A 144 25.84 -4.36 -7.27
N VAL A 145 25.53 -3.11 -6.87
CA VAL A 145 25.63 -1.95 -7.76
C VAL A 145 27.04 -1.86 -8.32
N ASP A 146 28.06 -2.03 -7.49
CA ASP A 146 29.48 -1.94 -7.87
C ASP A 146 29.96 -3.13 -8.73
N ALA A 147 29.47 -4.34 -8.48
CA ALA A 147 29.89 -5.55 -9.20
C ALA A 147 29.33 -5.68 -10.62
N ILE A 148 28.26 -4.94 -10.97
CA ILE A 148 27.64 -5.07 -12.31
C ILE A 148 28.62 -4.66 -13.41
N PRO A 149 28.91 -5.53 -14.37
CA PRO A 149 29.83 -5.19 -15.45
C PRO A 149 29.12 -4.23 -16.41
N PHE A 150 29.44 -2.94 -16.32
CA PHE A 150 29.28 -2.08 -17.48
C PHE A 150 30.54 -2.24 -18.33
N PRO A 151 30.41 -2.42 -19.67
CA PRO A 151 31.57 -2.53 -20.53
C PRO A 151 32.53 -1.35 -20.29
N PRO A 152 33.85 -1.58 -20.24
CA PRO A 152 34.84 -0.55 -19.93
C PRO A 152 34.98 0.52 -21.04
N GLN A 153 34.20 0.40 -22.12
CA GLN A 153 34.17 1.36 -23.21
C GLN A 153 33.45 2.63 -22.75
N ASN A 154 34.16 3.75 -22.76
CA ASN A 154 33.56 5.05 -22.56
C ASN A 154 32.54 5.33 -23.68
N GLY A 155 31.36 5.83 -23.31
CA GLY A 155 30.36 6.27 -24.28
C GLY A 155 29.39 5.20 -24.78
N LEU A 156 29.14 4.16 -23.97
CA LEU A 156 28.06 3.20 -24.23
C LEU A 156 26.70 3.89 -24.43
N PRO A 157 25.80 3.31 -25.24
CA PRO A 157 24.43 3.80 -25.33
C PRO A 157 23.74 3.75 -23.96
N LEU A 158 23.15 4.85 -23.52
CA LEU A 158 22.41 4.91 -22.25
C LEU A 158 21.27 3.89 -22.19
N SER A 159 20.67 3.58 -23.36
CA SER A 159 19.65 2.55 -23.48
C SER A 159 20.14 1.16 -23.04
N LEU A 160 21.40 0.82 -23.32
CA LEU A 160 22.05 -0.41 -22.87
C LEU A 160 22.27 -0.39 -21.35
N LEU A 161 22.80 0.70 -20.80
CA LEU A 161 22.99 0.87 -19.36
C LEU A 161 21.67 0.77 -18.60
N ARG A 162 20.62 1.40 -19.12
CA ARG A 162 19.25 1.33 -18.59
C ARG A 162 18.71 -0.10 -18.64
N LYS A 163 18.91 -0.82 -19.76
CA LYS A 163 18.49 -2.21 -19.89
C LYS A 163 19.22 -3.11 -18.89
N ALA A 164 20.53 -2.96 -18.73
CA ALA A 164 21.31 -3.69 -17.72
C ALA A 164 20.83 -3.38 -16.29
N ALA A 165 20.50 -2.13 -16.00
CA ALA A 165 19.92 -1.75 -14.71
C ALA A 165 18.57 -2.43 -14.43
N TRP A 166 17.67 -2.49 -15.40
CA TRP A 166 16.37 -3.14 -15.21
C TRP A 166 16.43 -4.67 -15.26
N ALA A 167 17.27 -5.25 -16.11
CA ALA A 167 17.29 -6.69 -16.39
C ALA A 167 18.29 -7.47 -15.53
N VAL A 168 19.34 -6.83 -15.00
CA VAL A 168 20.40 -7.50 -14.24
C VAL A 168 20.49 -6.95 -12.82
N MET A 169 20.57 -5.62 -12.67
CA MET A 169 20.72 -5.00 -11.35
C MET A 169 19.49 -5.19 -10.46
N LEU A 170 18.33 -4.77 -10.96
CA LEU A 170 17.12 -4.75 -10.15
C LEU A 170 16.69 -6.17 -9.70
N PRO A 171 16.74 -7.22 -10.53
CA PRO A 171 16.43 -8.58 -10.09
C PRO A 171 17.37 -9.10 -8.98
N ALA A 172 18.62 -8.64 -8.93
CA ALA A 172 19.54 -8.99 -7.84
C ALA A 172 19.27 -8.21 -6.54
N ILE A 173 18.83 -6.95 -6.65
CA ILE A 173 18.54 -6.08 -5.50
C ILE A 173 17.18 -6.40 -4.88
N ARG A 174 16.14 -6.61 -5.69
CA ARG A 174 14.75 -6.70 -5.24
C ARG A 174 14.50 -7.76 -4.15
N PRO A 175 14.99 -9.02 -4.26
CA PRO A 175 14.78 -10.03 -3.24
C PRO A 175 15.34 -9.62 -1.86
N ARG A 176 16.45 -8.87 -1.84
CA ARG A 176 17.06 -8.38 -0.59
C ARG A 176 16.21 -7.29 0.06
N LEU A 177 15.62 -6.40 -0.75
CA LEU A 177 14.66 -5.41 -0.26
C LEU A 177 13.38 -6.06 0.24
N GLU A 178 12.92 -7.15 -0.38
CA GLU A 178 11.73 -7.91 0.05
C GLU A 178 11.94 -8.61 1.39
N LEU A 179 13.16 -9.07 1.68
CA LEU A 179 13.53 -9.61 3.00
C LEU A 179 13.71 -8.50 4.04
N GLN A 180 14.37 -7.40 3.65
CA GLN A 180 14.66 -6.30 4.54
C GLN A 180 14.71 -4.95 3.81
N PRO A 181 13.60 -4.18 3.88
CA PRO A 181 13.57 -2.82 3.35
C PRO A 181 14.61 -1.92 4.01
N LEU A 182 15.14 -0.99 3.23
CA LEU A 182 16.08 0.04 3.68
C LEU A 182 15.35 1.24 4.27
N SER A 183 16.08 2.07 5.03
CA SER A 183 15.56 3.38 5.40
C SER A 183 15.43 4.27 4.14
N PRO A 184 14.50 5.24 4.13
CA PRO A 184 14.38 6.21 3.03
C PRO A 184 15.71 6.88 2.63
N GLY A 185 16.56 7.20 3.60
CA GLY A 185 17.86 7.81 3.36
C GLY A 185 18.85 6.85 2.73
N ASP A 186 18.87 5.59 3.18
CA ASP A 186 19.78 4.57 2.65
C ASP A 186 19.38 4.14 1.23
N ALA A 187 18.08 4.06 0.95
CA ALA A 187 17.60 3.81 -0.41
C ALA A 187 18.02 4.92 -1.40
N ILE A 188 18.07 6.19 -0.95
CA ILE A 188 18.61 7.31 -1.74
C ILE A 188 20.12 7.15 -1.97
N LYS A 189 20.89 6.66 -0.99
CA LYS A 189 22.33 6.40 -1.18
C LYS A 189 22.57 5.37 -2.29
N VAL A 190 21.71 4.35 -2.40
CA VAL A 190 21.79 3.38 -3.50
C VAL A 190 21.49 4.05 -4.85
N ASP A 191 20.46 4.89 -4.94
CA ASP A 191 20.17 5.67 -6.16
C ASP A 191 21.35 6.58 -6.56
N GLN A 192 22.02 7.17 -5.57
CA GLN A 192 23.23 7.97 -5.77
C GLN A 192 24.42 7.10 -6.24
N ALA A 193 24.58 5.89 -5.73
CA ALA A 193 25.60 4.95 -6.19
C ALA A 193 25.38 4.53 -7.65
N ILE A 194 24.13 4.22 -8.02
CA ILE A 194 23.74 3.95 -9.41
C ILE A 194 24.08 5.16 -10.29
N THR A 195 23.74 6.38 -9.83
CA THR A 195 24.03 7.61 -10.56
C THR A 195 25.52 7.86 -10.74
N ARG A 196 26.34 7.64 -9.71
CA ARG A 196 27.82 7.71 -9.79
C ARG A 196 28.37 6.70 -10.79
N LYS A 197 27.86 5.48 -10.79
CA LYS A 197 28.35 4.43 -11.68
C LYS A 197 28.01 4.72 -13.14
N VAL A 198 26.77 5.15 -13.42
CA VAL A 198 26.39 5.58 -14.77
C VAL A 198 27.20 6.80 -15.20
N ALA A 199 27.49 7.72 -14.27
CA ALA A 199 28.35 8.88 -14.52
C ALA A 199 29.72 8.53 -15.05
N HIS A 200 30.35 7.60 -14.35
CA HIS A 200 31.64 7.10 -14.71
C HIS A 200 31.64 6.47 -16.11
N CYS A 201 30.65 5.61 -16.41
CA CYS A 201 30.55 4.93 -17.70
C CYS A 201 30.27 5.88 -18.88
N MET A 202 29.49 6.94 -18.63
CA MET A 202 29.13 7.94 -19.63
C MET A 202 30.15 9.07 -19.75
N ASN A 203 31.20 9.08 -18.91
CA ASN A 203 32.14 10.19 -18.76
C ASN A 203 31.41 11.54 -18.59
N TRP A 204 30.41 11.59 -17.70
CA TRP A 204 29.72 12.81 -17.31
C TRP A 204 30.09 13.22 -15.88
N GLU A 205 29.87 14.48 -15.53
CA GLU A 205 30.02 14.95 -14.15
C GLU A 205 28.88 14.43 -13.26
N TYR A 206 29.22 13.89 -12.10
CA TYR A 206 28.27 13.33 -11.16
C TYR A 206 27.41 14.42 -10.49
N THR A 207 26.12 14.14 -10.31
CA THR A 207 25.23 14.98 -9.50
C THR A 207 24.38 14.13 -8.55
N THR A 208 23.93 14.72 -7.44
CA THR A 208 22.97 14.09 -6.51
C THR A 208 21.51 14.21 -6.98
N SER A 209 21.28 14.63 -8.22
CA SER A 209 19.96 14.85 -8.79
C SER A 209 19.20 13.55 -9.01
N PRO A 210 17.87 13.50 -8.78
CA PRO A 210 17.05 12.33 -9.10
C PRO A 210 16.79 12.17 -10.61
N ILE A 211 17.23 13.09 -11.47
CA ILE A 211 16.95 13.12 -12.93
C ILE A 211 17.19 11.75 -13.61
N LEU A 212 18.24 11.04 -13.23
CA LEU A 212 18.54 9.73 -13.82
C LEU A 212 17.41 8.72 -13.58
N SER A 213 16.91 8.69 -12.35
CA SER A 213 15.89 7.75 -11.87
C SER A 213 14.45 8.22 -12.08
N LEU A 214 14.24 9.47 -12.51
CA LEU A 214 12.90 9.98 -12.84
C LEU A 214 12.34 9.25 -14.07
N PRO A 215 11.01 9.04 -14.14
CA PRO A 215 10.35 8.52 -15.33
C PRO A 215 10.56 9.39 -16.58
N ILE A 216 10.49 8.78 -17.76
CA ILE A 216 10.67 9.45 -19.07
C ILE A 216 9.62 10.54 -19.26
N ASN A 217 8.35 10.25 -18.94
CA ASN A 217 7.23 11.21 -19.00
C ASN A 217 7.30 12.33 -17.95
N LYS A 218 8.35 12.33 -17.12
CA LYS A 218 8.69 13.40 -16.16
C LYS A 218 10.09 13.94 -16.44
N HIS A 219 10.50 13.92 -17.71
CA HIS A 219 11.79 14.41 -18.19
C HIS A 219 13.02 13.74 -17.55
N GLY A 220 12.87 12.53 -17.01
CA GLY A 220 13.95 11.72 -16.46
C GLY A 220 14.61 10.81 -17.49
N PHE A 221 15.46 9.89 -17.04
CA PHE A 221 16.12 8.90 -17.92
C PHE A 221 15.61 7.46 -17.72
N GLY A 222 14.65 7.25 -16.81
CA GLY A 222 13.97 5.97 -16.63
C GLY A 222 14.86 4.85 -16.07
N PHE A 223 15.89 5.18 -15.31
CA PHE A 223 16.60 4.19 -14.48
C PHE A 223 15.75 3.75 -13.30
N PRO A 224 15.96 2.53 -12.75
CA PRO A 224 15.25 2.10 -11.55
C PRO A 224 15.61 3.04 -10.39
N SER A 225 14.60 3.42 -9.59
CA SER A 225 14.78 4.13 -8.33
C SER A 225 14.56 3.16 -7.17
N ILE A 226 15.63 2.79 -6.50
CA ILE A 226 15.61 1.99 -5.28
C ILE A 226 14.85 2.72 -4.19
N TYR A 227 14.89 4.06 -4.12
CA TYR A 227 14.04 4.83 -3.21
C TYR A 227 12.55 4.53 -3.37
N ARG A 228 12.06 4.50 -4.62
CA ARG A 228 10.64 4.28 -4.94
C ARG A 228 10.23 2.82 -4.78
N ILE A 229 11.04 1.90 -5.31
CA ILE A 229 10.83 0.46 -5.23
C ILE A 229 10.84 -0.01 -3.76
N ASN A 230 11.77 0.49 -2.94
CA ASN A 230 11.84 0.19 -1.51
C ASN A 230 10.59 0.68 -0.76
N GLY A 231 10.05 1.85 -1.15
CA GLY A 231 8.81 2.39 -0.58
C GLY A 231 7.60 1.49 -0.84
N GLU A 232 7.43 1.05 -2.08
CA GLU A 232 6.38 0.10 -2.45
C GLU A 232 6.53 -1.22 -1.68
N ILE A 233 7.73 -1.80 -1.65
CA ILE A 233 8.01 -3.05 -0.95
C ILE A 233 7.71 -2.93 0.55
N ALA A 234 8.15 -1.85 1.20
CA ALA A 234 7.94 -1.64 2.63
C ALA A 234 6.43 -1.54 2.98
N ILE A 235 5.66 -0.79 2.21
CA ILE A 235 4.20 -0.67 2.40
C ILE A 235 3.52 -2.02 2.13
N ASN A 236 3.86 -2.67 1.00
CA ASN A 236 3.28 -3.95 0.62
C ASN A 236 3.54 -5.02 1.69
N MET A 237 4.73 -5.03 2.29
CA MET A 237 5.11 -5.98 3.33
C MET A 237 4.14 -5.89 4.52
N ILE A 238 3.83 -4.69 5.04
CA ILE A 238 2.85 -4.53 6.11
C ILE A 238 1.45 -4.99 5.65
N VAL A 239 1.00 -4.54 4.48
CA VAL A 239 -0.34 -4.88 3.96
C VAL A 239 -0.49 -6.39 3.81
N ARG A 240 0.53 -7.07 3.28
CA ARG A 240 0.57 -8.53 3.12
C ARG A 240 0.62 -9.25 4.45
N SER A 241 1.41 -8.78 5.42
CA SER A 241 1.48 -9.38 6.76
C SER A 241 0.14 -9.27 7.50
N LEU A 242 -0.49 -8.10 7.50
CA LEU A 242 -1.78 -7.87 8.18
C LEU A 242 -2.96 -8.63 7.55
N ASN A 243 -2.85 -8.94 6.26
CA ASN A 243 -3.87 -9.67 5.49
C ASN A 243 -3.40 -11.08 5.09
N HIS A 244 -2.38 -11.63 5.75
CA HIS A 244 -1.81 -12.91 5.34
C HIS A 244 -2.84 -14.04 5.42
N HIS A 245 -2.77 -14.99 4.48
CA HIS A 245 -3.70 -16.12 4.43
C HIS A 245 -3.44 -17.13 5.55
N LEU A 246 -2.17 -17.35 5.91
CA LEU A 246 -1.78 -18.15 7.08
C LEU A 246 -2.11 -17.38 8.37
N PRO A 247 -2.97 -17.93 9.26
CA PRO A 247 -3.39 -17.28 10.50
C PRO A 247 -2.23 -16.88 11.40
N ALA A 248 -1.22 -17.74 11.58
CA ALA A 248 -0.07 -17.45 12.44
C ALA A 248 0.63 -16.14 12.05
N ILE A 249 1.00 -15.97 10.77
CA ILE A 249 1.66 -14.74 10.28
C ILE A 249 0.75 -13.52 10.44
N ARG A 250 -0.53 -13.67 10.10
CA ARG A 250 -1.54 -12.62 10.22
C ARG A 250 -1.72 -12.16 11.66
N ASP A 251 -1.80 -13.10 12.59
CA ASP A 251 -2.10 -12.84 13.99
C ASP A 251 -0.84 -12.29 14.70
N MET A 252 0.37 -12.75 14.34
CA MET A 252 1.64 -12.12 14.73
C MET A 252 1.72 -10.65 14.30
N ALA A 253 1.32 -10.34 13.05
CA ALA A 253 1.29 -8.96 12.55
C ALA A 253 0.27 -8.10 13.31
N ARG A 254 -0.91 -8.65 13.63
CA ARG A 254 -1.94 -7.93 14.41
C ARG A 254 -1.52 -7.69 15.85
N ILE A 255 -0.87 -8.66 16.50
CA ILE A 255 -0.26 -8.49 17.83
C ILE A 255 0.80 -7.38 17.79
N SER A 256 1.64 -7.37 16.75
CA SER A 256 2.67 -6.33 16.55
C SER A 256 2.05 -4.93 16.38
N LEU A 257 0.98 -4.83 15.59
CA LEU A 257 0.22 -3.59 15.41
C LEU A 257 -0.42 -3.12 16.73
N ALA A 258 -1.06 -4.02 17.49
CA ALA A 258 -1.69 -3.71 18.77
C ALA A 258 -0.66 -3.20 19.80
N ASN A 259 0.51 -3.84 19.85
CA ASN A 259 1.63 -3.36 20.66
C ASN A 259 2.08 -1.95 20.23
N TRP A 260 2.16 -1.68 18.93
CA TRP A 260 2.53 -0.35 18.46
C TRP A 260 1.45 0.70 18.77
N GLU A 261 0.17 0.38 18.54
CA GLU A 261 -0.98 1.26 18.83
C GLU A 261 -1.09 1.57 20.33
N CYS A 262 -1.26 0.56 21.17
CA CYS A 262 -1.56 0.76 22.58
C CYS A 262 -0.34 1.17 23.41
N TYR A 263 0.81 0.52 23.21
CA TYR A 263 1.96 0.73 24.09
C TYR A 263 2.87 1.87 23.65
N LYS A 264 3.01 2.11 22.33
CA LYS A 264 3.94 3.13 21.80
C LYS A 264 3.25 4.38 21.25
N SER A 265 1.97 4.30 20.90
CA SER A 265 1.25 5.37 20.20
C SER A 265 0.05 5.89 20.97
N GLY A 266 -0.09 5.55 22.25
CA GLY A 266 -1.18 6.04 23.10
C GLY A 266 -2.56 5.67 22.55
N CYS A 267 -2.75 4.42 22.14
CA CYS A 267 -3.99 3.91 21.54
C CYS A 267 -4.41 4.58 20.21
N ALA A 268 -3.51 5.32 19.56
CA ALA A 268 -3.72 5.81 18.21
C ALA A 268 -3.09 4.85 17.19
N ASN A 269 -3.80 4.55 16.10
CA ASN A 269 -3.27 3.69 15.04
C ASN A 269 -2.01 4.34 14.42
N PRO A 270 -0.83 3.71 14.55
CA PRO A 270 0.41 4.28 14.06
C PRO A 270 0.54 4.23 12.54
N LEU A 271 -0.22 3.36 11.86
CA LEU A 271 -0.24 3.28 10.39
C LEU A 271 -1.24 4.27 9.77
N GLU A 272 -1.91 5.04 10.62
CA GLU A 272 -2.80 6.11 10.24
C GLU A 272 -2.08 7.44 10.37
N GLN A 273 -2.18 8.28 9.35
CA GLN A 273 -1.66 9.63 9.44
C GLN A 273 -2.46 10.46 10.42
N ALA A 274 -1.76 11.36 11.11
CA ALA A 274 -2.42 12.40 11.88
C ALA A 274 -3.19 13.31 10.91
N LEU A 275 -4.42 13.67 11.26
CA LEU A 275 -5.20 14.65 10.50
C LEU A 275 -4.43 16.00 10.43
N PRO A 276 -4.60 16.79 9.36
CA PRO A 276 -4.00 18.13 9.27
C PRO A 276 -4.31 18.97 10.52
N GLY A 277 -3.28 19.59 11.12
CA GLY A 277 -3.41 20.35 12.37
C GLY A 277 -3.31 19.51 13.66
N SER A 278 -3.31 18.17 13.57
CA SER A 278 -3.11 17.31 14.73
C SER A 278 -1.64 17.27 15.16
N GLN A 279 -1.32 17.88 16.30
CA GLN A 279 -0.12 17.52 17.04
C GLN A 279 -0.35 16.16 17.73
N ARG A 280 -0.26 15.06 16.98
CA ARG A 280 -0.08 13.75 17.62
C ARG A 280 1.21 13.83 18.42
N ARG A 281 1.07 13.82 19.74
CA ARG A 281 2.17 13.68 20.70
C ARG A 281 2.81 12.31 20.43
N THR A 282 3.74 12.22 19.48
CA THR A 282 4.70 11.12 19.38
C THR A 282 5.67 11.27 20.55
N THR A 283 5.17 11.08 21.76
CA THR A 283 5.90 11.26 23.03
C THR A 283 7.04 10.25 23.18
N ALA A 284 7.12 9.25 22.33
CA ALA A 284 8.27 8.39 22.20
C ALA A 284 8.74 8.40 20.74
N ARG A 285 10.00 8.83 20.49
CA ARG A 285 10.77 8.20 19.40
C ARG A 285 10.64 6.70 19.65
N PRO A 286 10.08 5.90 18.75
CA PRO A 286 10.04 4.46 18.96
C PRO A 286 11.49 4.04 19.14
N SER A 287 11.85 3.62 20.36
CA SER A 287 13.10 2.92 20.59
C SER A 287 13.09 1.75 19.59
N SER A 288 13.99 1.78 18.62
CA SER A 288 14.04 0.85 17.47
C SER A 288 14.11 -0.63 17.87
N ARG A 289 14.38 -0.92 19.15
CA ARG A 289 14.53 -2.27 19.69
C ARG A 289 13.25 -3.11 19.74
N HIS A 290 12.05 -2.50 19.71
CA HIS A 290 10.80 -3.24 19.94
C HIS A 290 9.86 -3.35 18.74
N LEU A 291 10.21 -2.73 17.60
CA LEU A 291 9.43 -2.81 16.37
C LEU A 291 10.34 -3.23 15.22
N PRO A 292 9.86 -4.04 14.28
CA PRO A 292 10.61 -4.33 13.07
C PRO A 292 10.97 -3.04 12.33
N ALA A 293 12.24 -2.86 11.95
CA ALA A 293 12.75 -1.70 11.23
C ALA A 293 11.95 -1.44 9.95
N ALA A 294 11.58 -2.52 9.25
CA ALA A 294 10.76 -2.47 8.06
C ALA A 294 9.38 -1.83 8.30
N TRP A 295 8.78 -2.02 9.48
CA TRP A 295 7.52 -1.36 9.84
C TRP A 295 7.70 0.15 10.07
N ILE A 296 8.81 0.54 10.69
CA ILE A 296 9.18 1.94 10.90
C ILE A 296 9.43 2.62 9.54
N PHE A 297 10.10 1.93 8.61
CA PHE A 297 10.38 2.48 7.28
C PHE A 297 9.10 2.62 6.45
N ALA A 298 8.22 1.61 6.48
CA ALA A 298 6.91 1.70 5.83
C ALA A 298 6.10 2.89 6.34
N LYS A 299 6.10 3.17 7.65
CA LYS A 299 5.45 4.38 8.20
C LYS A 299 6.01 5.67 7.61
N LYS A 300 7.34 5.79 7.46
CA LYS A 300 7.95 6.96 6.82
C LYS A 300 7.51 7.11 5.36
N TYR A 301 7.35 6.01 4.63
CA TYR A 301 6.83 6.05 3.27
C TYR A 301 5.34 6.39 3.22
N LEU A 302 4.52 5.81 4.09
CA LEU A 302 3.11 6.18 4.25
C LEU A 302 2.96 7.68 4.51
N ASP A 303 3.80 8.25 5.39
CA ASP A 303 3.84 9.69 5.70
C ASP A 303 4.04 10.55 4.46
N VAL A 304 5.05 10.21 3.67
CA VAL A 304 5.39 10.93 2.44
C VAL A 304 4.30 10.79 1.37
N THR A 305 3.74 9.59 1.22
CA THR A 305 2.75 9.30 0.16
C THR A 305 1.33 9.71 0.55
N ARG A 306 1.15 10.23 1.76
CA ARG A 306 -0.16 10.57 2.30
C ARG A 306 -1.15 9.40 2.28
N LEU A 307 -0.61 8.21 2.48
CA LEU A 307 -1.35 6.97 2.64
C LEU A 307 -1.44 6.60 4.12
N SER A 308 -2.54 5.95 4.48
CA SER A 308 -2.76 5.29 5.76
C SER A 308 -3.12 3.82 5.52
N ILE A 309 -2.94 2.94 6.50
CA ILE A 309 -3.48 1.57 6.45
C ILE A 309 -4.57 1.47 7.50
N LEU A 310 -5.81 1.27 7.05
CA LEU A 310 -6.99 1.27 7.90
C LEU A 310 -7.56 -0.14 8.06
N ALA A 311 -8.04 -0.45 9.26
CA ALA A 311 -8.90 -1.61 9.48
C ALA A 311 -10.27 -1.34 8.85
N THR A 312 -10.71 -2.23 7.95
CA THR A 312 -12.02 -2.11 7.28
C THR A 312 -13.16 -2.63 8.15
N ASN A 313 -12.86 -3.35 9.23
CA ASN A 313 -13.84 -3.77 10.23
C ASN A 313 -13.44 -3.26 11.61
N GLN A 314 -14.21 -2.31 12.13
CA GLN A 314 -13.98 -1.65 13.41
C GLN A 314 -15.17 -1.84 14.38
N THR A 315 -15.96 -2.89 14.19
CA THR A 315 -17.09 -3.24 15.08
C THR A 315 -16.65 -3.40 16.52
N GLY A 316 -15.41 -3.88 16.74
CA GLY A 316 -14.80 -4.03 18.06
C GLY A 316 -14.74 -2.75 18.89
N LEU A 317 -14.85 -1.57 18.25
CA LEU A 317 -14.88 -0.29 18.94
C LEU A 317 -16.27 0.07 19.49
N GLY A 318 -17.33 -0.60 19.00
CA GLY A 318 -18.72 -0.34 19.40
C GLY A 318 -19.46 -1.54 20.00
N ASP A 319 -18.90 -2.75 19.98
CA ASP A 319 -19.52 -3.97 20.52
C ASP A 319 -19.02 -4.35 21.94
N GLY A 320 -18.26 -3.47 22.58
CA GLY A 320 -17.66 -3.71 23.91
C GLY A 320 -16.39 -4.57 23.88
N SER A 321 -15.88 -4.96 22.71
CA SER A 321 -14.64 -5.76 22.63
C SER A 321 -13.37 -4.94 22.89
N ALA A 322 -13.41 -3.62 22.77
CA ALA A 322 -12.33 -2.71 23.13
C ALA A 322 -12.57 -2.14 24.53
N SER A 323 -11.49 -1.96 25.31
CA SER A 323 -11.61 -1.34 26.64
C SER A 323 -12.05 0.12 26.56
N LEU A 324 -12.78 0.58 27.57
CA LEU A 324 -13.16 1.98 27.72
C LEU A 324 -11.93 2.91 27.74
N TYR A 325 -10.83 2.47 28.37
CA TYR A 325 -9.58 3.24 28.38
C TYR A 325 -9.00 3.43 26.97
N HIS A 326 -8.99 2.37 26.15
CA HIS A 326 -8.58 2.46 24.75
C HIS A 326 -9.45 3.44 23.97
N LEU A 327 -10.78 3.32 24.09
CA LEU A 327 -11.73 4.20 23.41
C LEU A 327 -11.57 5.66 23.82
N ALA A 328 -11.47 5.93 25.12
CA ALA A 328 -11.24 7.27 25.68
C ALA A 328 -9.95 7.90 25.16
N THR A 329 -8.85 7.15 25.19
CA THR A 329 -7.54 7.65 24.76
C THR A 329 -7.51 7.90 23.24
N LYS A 330 -8.17 7.02 22.47
CA LYS A 330 -8.33 7.17 21.02
C LYS A 330 -9.17 8.40 20.67
N ALA A 331 -10.32 8.58 21.32
CA ALA A 331 -11.17 9.76 21.16
C ALA A 331 -10.43 11.06 21.52
N ASN A 332 -9.66 11.09 22.60
CA ASN A 332 -8.87 12.25 23.00
C ASN A 332 -7.76 12.58 21.96
N SER A 333 -7.10 11.55 21.45
CA SER A 333 -6.08 11.68 20.38
C SER A 333 -6.68 12.27 19.10
N ASN A 334 -7.92 11.92 18.79
CA ASN A 334 -8.65 12.46 17.65
C ASN A 334 -9.25 13.86 17.92
N ARG A 335 -9.78 14.16 19.12
CA ARG A 335 -10.38 15.48 19.45
C ARG A 335 -9.38 16.63 19.32
N ARG A 336 -8.12 16.43 19.71
CA ARG A 336 -7.05 17.42 19.51
C ARG A 336 -6.78 17.70 18.03
N ALA A 337 -7.13 16.78 17.14
CA ALA A 337 -7.08 17.02 15.70
C ALA A 337 -8.28 17.84 15.20
N TRP A 338 -9.47 17.61 15.75
CA TRP A 338 -10.72 18.24 15.31
C TRP A 338 -10.85 19.70 15.77
N THR A 339 -10.38 20.02 16.98
CA THR A 339 -10.48 21.37 17.57
C THR A 339 -9.64 22.44 16.86
N MET A 340 -8.74 22.05 15.95
CA MET A 340 -7.89 22.98 15.19
C MET A 340 -8.29 23.14 13.71
N GLY A 341 -9.38 22.51 13.23
CA GLY A 341 -9.68 22.43 11.79
C GLY A 341 -11.11 22.76 11.35
N ILE A 342 -12.04 23.12 12.25
CA ILE A 342 -13.43 23.41 11.90
C ILE A 342 -13.87 24.72 12.55
N SER A 343 -14.33 25.69 11.74
CA SER A 343 -15.00 26.90 12.24
C SER A 343 -16.28 26.50 12.98
N SER A 344 -16.52 27.10 14.14
CA SER A 344 -17.56 26.83 15.15
C SER A 344 -19.03 26.79 14.69
N GLY A 345 -19.34 26.86 13.40
CA GLY A 345 -20.71 26.95 12.86
C GLY A 345 -21.53 25.67 12.88
N ASP A 346 -20.92 24.49 12.70
CA ASP A 346 -21.66 23.24 12.45
C ASP A 346 -22.14 22.49 13.71
N TRP A 347 -21.71 22.92 14.91
CA TRP A 347 -22.05 22.25 16.18
C TRP A 347 -23.32 22.79 16.83
N VAL A 348 -23.73 24.02 16.50
CA VAL A 348 -24.89 24.68 17.10
C VAL A 348 -26.20 24.01 16.69
N SER A 349 -26.25 23.36 15.52
CA SER A 349 -27.44 22.65 15.04
C SER A 349 -27.70 21.29 15.69
N ALA A 350 -26.77 20.76 16.49
CA ALA A 350 -26.91 19.44 17.13
C ALA A 350 -27.21 19.48 18.64
N GLY A 351 -27.32 20.68 19.24
CA GLY A 351 -27.73 20.85 20.64
C GLY A 351 -26.75 20.29 21.69
N VAL A 352 -25.48 20.07 21.33
CA VAL A 352 -24.45 19.62 22.27
C VAL A 352 -23.73 20.83 22.85
N ASP A 353 -23.91 21.05 24.15
CA ASP A 353 -23.24 22.13 24.88
C ASP A 353 -21.72 21.90 24.90
N THR A 354 -20.97 22.78 24.25
CA THR A 354 -19.53 22.62 23.97
C THR A 354 -18.61 22.80 25.18
N ALA A 355 -19.19 23.04 26.36
CA ALA A 355 -18.47 23.50 27.55
C ALA A 355 -18.08 22.39 28.55
N THR A 356 -18.62 21.17 28.48
CA THR A 356 -18.21 20.12 29.43
C THR A 356 -16.90 19.48 28.97
N PRO A 357 -15.78 19.62 29.70
CA PRO A 357 -14.54 18.97 29.31
C PRO A 357 -14.74 17.45 29.32
N ILE A 358 -14.44 16.77 28.21
CA ILE A 358 -14.30 15.30 28.22
C ILE A 358 -13.38 14.83 29.36
N ASN A 359 -12.45 15.66 29.83
CA ASN A 359 -11.67 15.34 31.03
C ASN A 359 -12.53 15.18 32.28
N ASP A 360 -13.57 15.97 32.51
CA ASP A 360 -14.47 15.80 33.66
C ASP A 360 -15.34 14.55 33.50
N ILE A 361 -15.79 14.27 32.27
CA ILE A 361 -16.48 13.02 31.94
C ILE A 361 -15.52 11.82 32.16
N LEU A 362 -14.27 11.90 31.70
CA LEU A 362 -13.25 10.85 31.84
C LEU A 362 -12.78 10.65 33.28
N THR A 363 -12.72 11.71 34.09
CA THR A 363 -12.39 11.65 35.51
C THR A 363 -13.55 11.00 36.28
N THR A 364 -14.79 11.40 35.97
CA THR A 364 -16.01 10.76 36.50
C THR A 364 -16.15 9.30 36.05
N LEU A 365 -15.72 8.98 34.82
CA LEU A 365 -15.70 7.61 34.27
C LEU A 365 -14.60 6.74 34.88
N ALA A 366 -13.44 7.31 35.21
CA ALA A 366 -12.35 6.61 35.89
C ALA A 366 -12.68 6.33 37.36
N GLU A 367 -13.37 7.26 38.04
CA GLU A 367 -13.85 7.07 39.42
C GLU A 367 -14.99 6.03 39.50
N ARG A 368 -15.88 5.98 38.49
CA ARG A 368 -17.02 5.05 38.43
C ARG A 368 -16.71 3.68 37.82
N ALA A 369 -15.55 3.49 37.18
CA ALA A 369 -15.10 2.19 36.65
C ALA A 369 -14.87 1.11 37.74
N SER A 370 -15.00 1.48 39.01
CA SER A 370 -15.05 0.57 40.17
C SER A 370 -16.35 -0.24 40.26
N HIS A 371 -17.41 0.09 39.50
CA HIS A 371 -18.72 -0.55 39.57
C HIS A 371 -19.16 -1.02 38.17
N GLY A 372 -19.01 -2.34 37.91
CA GLY A 372 -19.11 -2.95 36.58
C GLY A 372 -20.50 -3.02 35.91
N GLU A 373 -20.46 -3.35 34.62
CA GLU A 373 -21.54 -3.68 33.67
C GLU A 373 -22.56 -2.59 33.29
N GLU A 374 -23.20 -1.87 34.22
CA GLU A 374 -24.18 -0.82 33.87
C GLU A 374 -23.53 0.41 33.20
N LEU A 375 -22.27 0.70 33.56
CA LEU A 375 -21.49 1.81 32.99
C LEU A 375 -21.12 1.57 31.53
N ALA A 376 -20.85 0.32 31.14
CA ALA A 376 -20.55 -0.03 29.75
C ALA A 376 -21.79 0.16 28.86
N ALA A 377 -22.97 -0.24 29.34
CA ALA A 377 -24.24 -0.03 28.66
C ALA A 377 -24.58 1.46 28.54
N TRP A 378 -24.37 2.24 29.60
CA TRP A 378 -24.59 3.69 29.58
C TRP A 378 -23.59 4.44 28.69
N ILE A 379 -22.29 4.08 28.70
CA ILE A 379 -21.28 4.66 27.81
C ILE A 379 -21.59 4.28 26.36
N LEU A 380 -21.94 3.03 26.07
CA LEU A 380 -22.33 2.61 24.71
C LEU A 380 -23.59 3.35 24.24
N ALA A 381 -24.59 3.54 25.11
CA ALA A 381 -25.78 4.33 24.81
C ALA A 381 -25.44 5.83 24.61
N THR A 382 -24.55 6.38 25.43
CA THR A 382 -24.11 7.78 25.35
C THR A 382 -23.24 8.00 24.10
N LEU A 383 -22.29 7.12 23.80
CA LEU A 383 -21.47 7.13 22.57
C LEU A 383 -22.32 6.98 21.31
N SER A 384 -23.39 6.19 21.38
CA SER A 384 -24.34 6.00 20.28
C SER A 384 -25.25 7.22 20.05
N ASN A 385 -25.54 8.00 21.10
CA ASN A 385 -26.45 9.15 21.03
C ASN A 385 -25.75 10.53 20.84
N SER A 386 -24.44 10.65 21.04
CA SER A 386 -23.75 11.95 21.21
C SER A 386 -22.82 12.40 20.07
N GLY A 387 -22.79 11.72 18.92
CA GLY A 387 -21.85 12.05 17.84
C GLY A 387 -20.37 11.72 18.18
N LEU A 388 -20.08 11.19 19.37
CA LEU A 388 -18.73 10.75 19.78
C LEU A 388 -18.18 9.56 18.96
N GLN A 389 -19.04 8.78 18.28
CA GLN A 389 -18.60 7.81 17.27
C GLN A 389 -17.83 8.49 16.13
N ASP A 390 -18.17 9.74 15.78
CA ASP A 390 -17.43 10.52 14.78
C ASP A 390 -16.03 10.93 15.30
N ALA A 391 -15.83 11.00 16.62
CA ALA A 391 -14.52 11.25 17.22
C ALA A 391 -13.65 9.99 17.31
N LEU A 392 -14.23 8.79 17.22
CA LEU A 392 -13.49 7.51 17.28
C LEU A 392 -12.93 7.08 15.91
N VAL A 393 -13.57 7.50 14.82
CA VAL A 393 -13.09 7.25 13.45
C VAL A 393 -12.60 8.52 12.80
N THR A 394 -11.41 8.46 12.26
CA THR A 394 -10.78 9.57 11.54
C THR A 394 -11.19 9.67 10.07
N TRP A 395 -11.45 8.54 9.40
CA TRP A 395 -11.56 8.52 7.93
C TRP A 395 -12.79 7.80 7.32
N ASP A 396 -13.35 6.73 7.94
CA ASP A 396 -14.51 6.00 7.42
C ASP A 396 -15.52 5.53 8.49
N ARG A 397 -16.57 6.33 8.68
CA ARG A 397 -17.66 6.08 9.65
C ARG A 397 -18.40 4.77 9.42
N SER A 398 -18.39 4.22 8.21
CA SER A 398 -19.10 2.97 7.92
C SER A 398 -18.44 1.76 8.57
N SER A 399 -17.13 1.81 8.82
CA SER A 399 -16.32 0.68 9.28
C SER A 399 -16.70 0.11 10.65
N HIS A 400 -17.35 0.90 11.51
CA HIS A 400 -17.89 0.46 12.80
C HIS A 400 -19.13 -0.43 12.68
N ARG A 401 -19.88 -0.31 11.59
CA ARG A 401 -21.11 -1.08 11.43
C ARG A 401 -20.77 -2.55 11.19
N PRO A 402 -21.54 -3.48 11.79
CA PRO A 402 -21.41 -4.91 11.49
C PRO A 402 -21.37 -5.18 9.99
N ILE A 403 -20.54 -6.13 9.57
CA ILE A 403 -20.34 -6.47 8.14
C ILE A 403 -21.69 -6.73 7.45
N HIS A 404 -22.62 -7.40 8.13
CA HIS A 404 -23.94 -7.70 7.57
C HIS A 404 -24.80 -6.45 7.35
N GLU A 405 -24.72 -5.44 8.21
CA GLU A 405 -25.42 -4.16 8.01
C GLU A 405 -24.84 -3.38 6.85
N ARG A 406 -23.51 -3.32 6.73
CA ARG A 406 -22.84 -2.68 5.59
C ARG A 406 -23.25 -3.30 4.26
N LYS A 407 -23.37 -4.64 4.20
CA LYS A 407 -23.92 -5.34 3.02
C LYS A 407 -25.35 -4.89 2.72
N LYS A 408 -26.21 -4.78 3.75
CA LYS A 408 -27.58 -4.28 3.60
C LYS A 408 -27.61 -2.84 3.10
N ILE A 409 -26.75 -1.95 3.59
CA ILE A 409 -26.65 -0.55 3.18
C ILE A 409 -26.25 -0.44 1.71
N LEU A 410 -25.23 -1.18 1.28
CA LEU A 410 -24.82 -1.21 -0.14
C LEU A 410 -25.98 -1.65 -1.04
N ALA A 411 -26.66 -2.74 -0.68
CA ALA A 411 -27.80 -3.24 -1.45
C ALA A 411 -29.01 -2.28 -1.41
N ALA A 412 -29.27 -1.63 -0.27
CA ALA A 412 -30.33 -0.63 -0.14
C ALA A 412 -30.04 0.63 -0.97
N THR A 413 -28.77 1.07 -1.01
CA THR A 413 -28.33 2.20 -1.82
C THR A 413 -28.60 1.93 -3.30
N ILE A 414 -28.21 0.75 -3.80
CA ILE A 414 -28.51 0.33 -5.19
C ILE A 414 -30.01 0.35 -5.45
N ARG A 415 -30.82 -0.27 -4.58
CA ARG A 415 -32.29 -0.30 -4.74
C ARG A 415 -32.92 1.10 -4.73
N SER A 416 -32.46 1.99 -3.87
CA SER A 416 -32.97 3.36 -3.77
C SER A 416 -32.61 4.20 -5.01
N ALA A 417 -31.52 3.85 -5.69
CA ALA A 417 -31.04 4.51 -6.90
C ALA A 417 -31.79 4.05 -8.16
N THR A 418 -32.58 2.98 -8.07
CA THR A 418 -33.32 2.41 -9.19
C THR A 418 -34.59 3.22 -9.44
N LEU A 419 -34.58 4.03 -10.50
CA LEU A 419 -35.75 4.77 -10.95
C LEU A 419 -36.52 3.92 -11.98
N ARG A 420 -37.85 3.83 -11.81
CA ARG A 420 -38.72 3.27 -12.85
C ARG A 420 -38.69 4.17 -14.07
N THR A 421 -38.26 3.63 -15.21
CA THR A 421 -38.34 4.34 -16.48
C THR A 421 -39.79 4.32 -16.94
N ARG A 422 -40.42 5.50 -17.06
CA ARG A 422 -41.65 5.64 -17.83
C ARG A 422 -41.27 5.49 -19.31
N HIS A 423 -41.32 4.26 -19.82
CA HIS A 423 -41.28 4.06 -21.27
C HIS A 423 -42.65 4.49 -21.81
N ALA A 424 -42.64 5.53 -22.65
CA ALA A 424 -43.80 5.86 -23.47
C ALA A 424 -43.97 4.74 -24.51
N GLY A 425 -45.01 3.92 -24.37
CA GLY A 425 -45.62 3.19 -25.50
C GLY A 425 -45.20 1.75 -25.80
N ALA A 426 -44.19 1.14 -25.16
CA ALA A 426 -43.86 -0.27 -25.42
C ALA A 426 -43.50 -1.02 -24.13
N ARG A 427 -44.02 -2.24 -23.96
CA ARG A 427 -43.52 -3.21 -22.95
C ARG A 427 -42.01 -3.28 -23.09
N ALA A 428 -41.28 -2.77 -22.11
CA ALA A 428 -39.82 -2.85 -22.13
C ALA A 428 -39.42 -4.34 -22.19
N PRO A 429 -38.52 -4.74 -23.09
CA PRO A 429 -38.04 -6.10 -23.12
C PRO A 429 -37.38 -6.45 -21.78
N ASP A 430 -37.45 -7.73 -21.41
CA ASP A 430 -36.91 -8.35 -20.19
C ASP A 430 -35.37 -8.39 -20.16
N ILE A 431 -34.76 -7.28 -20.61
CA ILE A 431 -33.35 -7.12 -20.91
C ILE A 431 -32.85 -5.87 -20.19
N TRP A 432 -31.77 -6.04 -19.45
CA TRP A 432 -31.01 -4.96 -18.83
C TRP A 432 -29.67 -4.83 -19.53
N ALA A 433 -29.11 -3.64 -19.62
CA ALA A 433 -27.72 -3.40 -19.99
C ALA A 433 -26.98 -2.74 -18.82
N SER A 434 -25.74 -3.17 -18.57
CA SER A 434 -24.86 -2.62 -17.54
C SER A 434 -23.57 -2.10 -18.15
N ASP A 435 -23.13 -0.94 -17.70
CA ASP A 435 -21.91 -0.28 -18.18
C ASP A 435 -21.25 0.58 -17.08
N GLY A 436 -19.92 0.76 -17.19
CA GLY A 436 -19.11 1.53 -16.27
C GLY A 436 -18.27 2.60 -16.97
N SER A 437 -18.31 3.83 -16.46
CA SER A 437 -17.47 4.92 -17.00
C SER A 437 -16.55 5.51 -15.94
N HIS A 438 -15.35 5.91 -16.37
CA HIS A 438 -14.35 6.56 -15.52
C HIS A 438 -13.73 7.75 -16.23
N ILE A 439 -13.71 8.88 -15.52
CA ILE A 439 -12.99 10.09 -15.92
C ILE A 439 -11.80 10.24 -14.98
N HIS A 440 -10.60 10.23 -15.57
CA HIS A 440 -9.38 10.60 -14.85
C HIS A 440 -9.44 12.06 -14.44
N CYS A 441 -8.80 12.40 -13.33
CA CYS A 441 -8.71 13.79 -12.87
C CYS A 441 -8.15 14.69 -13.98
N THR A 442 -8.99 15.53 -14.59
CA THR A 442 -8.56 16.63 -15.46
C THR A 442 -8.58 17.92 -14.67
N THR A 443 -7.74 18.88 -15.08
CA THR A 443 -7.62 20.21 -14.47
C THR A 443 -8.94 20.99 -14.38
N GLU A 444 -9.97 20.59 -15.14
CA GLU A 444 -11.30 21.24 -15.19
C GLU A 444 -12.32 20.67 -14.20
N THR A 445 -12.22 19.39 -13.81
CA THR A 445 -13.23 18.71 -12.96
C THR A 445 -12.73 18.37 -11.55
N GLY A 446 -11.42 18.46 -11.32
CA GLY A 446 -10.77 18.48 -10.00
C GLY A 446 -10.74 17.15 -9.23
N LEU A 447 -11.64 16.20 -9.50
CA LEU A 447 -11.67 14.89 -8.86
C LEU A 447 -11.98 13.78 -9.87
N PRO A 448 -11.27 12.63 -9.80
CA PRO A 448 -11.62 11.48 -10.62
C PRO A 448 -13.03 11.01 -10.27
N SER A 449 -13.79 10.59 -11.28
CA SER A 449 -15.16 10.11 -11.09
C SER A 449 -15.32 8.76 -11.76
N THR A 450 -15.92 7.81 -11.05
CA THR A 450 -16.38 6.54 -11.63
C THR A 450 -17.88 6.40 -11.46
N THR A 451 -18.57 6.03 -12.53
CA THR A 451 -20.01 5.79 -12.54
C THR A 451 -20.32 4.36 -12.95
N ALA A 452 -21.41 3.82 -12.41
CA ALA A 452 -21.92 2.50 -12.75
C ALA A 452 -23.41 2.62 -13.08
N ILE A 453 -23.80 2.19 -14.28
CA ILE A 453 -25.14 2.37 -14.82
C ILE A 453 -25.79 1.04 -15.13
N VAL A 454 -27.08 0.96 -14.86
CA VAL A 454 -27.95 -0.10 -15.37
C VAL A 454 -29.12 0.54 -16.10
N THR A 455 -29.40 0.11 -17.33
CA THR A 455 -30.57 0.57 -18.10
C THR A 455 -31.43 -0.61 -18.54
N GLY A 456 -32.73 -0.40 -18.77
CA GLY A 456 -33.70 -1.45 -19.10
C GLY A 456 -35.13 -1.05 -18.69
N PRO A 457 -35.92 -1.97 -18.09
CA PRO A 457 -37.20 -1.64 -17.45
C PRO A 457 -37.10 -0.65 -16.29
N THR A 458 -35.91 -0.51 -15.73
CA THR A 458 -35.56 0.51 -14.74
C THR A 458 -34.18 1.09 -15.10
N THR A 459 -33.90 2.30 -14.64
CA THR A 459 -32.56 2.89 -14.77
C THR A 459 -31.99 3.18 -13.39
N THR A 460 -30.81 2.61 -13.13
CA THR A 460 -30.04 2.84 -11.91
C THR A 460 -28.80 3.62 -12.27
N ARG A 461 -28.55 4.74 -11.57
CA ARG A 461 -27.35 5.56 -11.76
C ARG A 461 -26.58 5.65 -10.47
N LEU A 462 -25.35 5.17 -10.48
CA LEU A 462 -24.47 5.13 -9.31
C LEU A 462 -23.21 5.92 -9.60
N GLN A 463 -22.74 6.68 -8.61
CA GLN A 463 -21.41 7.27 -8.59
C GLN A 463 -20.63 6.66 -7.42
N LEU A 464 -19.48 6.07 -7.70
CA LEU A 464 -18.63 5.46 -6.69
C LEU A 464 -17.86 6.57 -5.97
N VAL A 465 -17.88 6.55 -4.64
CA VAL A 465 -17.20 7.57 -3.80
C VAL A 465 -16.45 6.94 -2.63
N GLY A 466 -15.49 7.67 -2.08
CA GLY A 466 -14.72 7.22 -0.91
C GLY A 466 -13.72 6.11 -1.21
N GLN A 467 -13.41 5.87 -2.49
CA GLN A 467 -12.35 4.97 -2.94
C GLN A 467 -11.76 5.43 -4.27
N VAL A 468 -10.49 5.12 -4.47
CA VAL A 468 -9.80 5.25 -5.74
C VAL A 468 -10.31 4.12 -6.64
N SER A 469 -10.92 4.50 -7.76
CA SER A 469 -11.58 3.58 -8.67
C SER A 469 -11.10 3.77 -10.10
N THR A 470 -11.32 2.76 -10.92
CA THR A 470 -11.03 2.70 -12.36
C THR A 470 -12.31 2.36 -13.13
N SER A 471 -12.26 2.33 -14.46
CA SER A 471 -13.41 1.90 -15.28
C SER A 471 -13.91 0.50 -14.89
N ALA A 472 -12.99 -0.45 -14.68
CA ALA A 472 -13.32 -1.81 -14.24
C ALA A 472 -14.11 -1.85 -12.92
N HIS A 473 -13.90 -0.89 -12.01
CA HIS A 473 -14.71 -0.80 -10.79
C HIS A 473 -16.16 -0.42 -11.11
N GLY A 474 -16.36 0.52 -12.04
CA GLY A 474 -17.67 0.91 -12.55
C GLY A 474 -18.39 -0.29 -13.18
N GLU A 475 -17.70 -1.03 -14.04
CA GLU A 475 -18.24 -2.22 -14.73
C GLU A 475 -18.75 -3.29 -13.76
N ILE A 476 -17.92 -3.67 -12.79
CA ILE A 476 -18.29 -4.73 -11.84
C ILE A 476 -19.47 -4.28 -10.97
N VAL A 477 -19.48 -3.01 -10.53
CA VAL A 477 -20.61 -2.47 -9.75
C VAL A 477 -21.89 -2.39 -10.59
N ALA A 478 -21.79 -2.02 -11.87
CA ALA A 478 -22.93 -1.98 -12.79
C ALA A 478 -23.54 -3.38 -12.96
N LEU A 479 -22.69 -4.41 -13.13
CA LEU A 479 -23.12 -5.80 -13.21
C LEU A 479 -23.78 -6.28 -11.91
N ILE A 480 -23.21 -5.96 -10.74
CA ILE A 480 -23.82 -6.25 -9.43
C ILE A 480 -25.20 -5.61 -9.32
N ALA A 481 -25.31 -4.33 -9.69
CA ALA A 481 -26.58 -3.60 -9.66
C ALA A 481 -27.61 -4.21 -10.62
N ALA A 482 -27.19 -4.67 -11.80
CA ALA A 482 -28.06 -5.33 -12.77
C ALA A 482 -28.59 -6.66 -12.23
N ILE A 483 -27.75 -7.48 -11.60
CA ILE A 483 -28.18 -8.74 -10.98
C ILE A 483 -29.17 -8.47 -9.84
N GLN A 484 -28.95 -7.45 -9.00
CA GLN A 484 -29.89 -7.09 -7.94
C GLN A 484 -31.23 -6.56 -8.49
N ALA A 485 -31.19 -5.79 -9.58
CA ALA A 485 -32.39 -5.29 -10.24
C ALA A 485 -33.23 -6.44 -10.83
N THR A 486 -32.60 -7.43 -11.45
CA THR A 486 -33.30 -8.60 -12.01
C THR A 486 -33.86 -9.51 -10.93
N GLN A 487 -33.15 -9.72 -9.82
CA GLN A 487 -33.66 -10.48 -8.66
C GLN A 487 -34.93 -9.85 -8.07
N SER A 488 -35.06 -8.52 -8.14
CA SER A 488 -36.24 -7.77 -7.70
C SER A 488 -37.37 -7.75 -8.74
N SER A 489 -37.10 -8.14 -9.99
CA SER A 489 -38.08 -8.20 -11.08
C SER A 489 -38.96 -9.44 -10.99
N ARG A 490 -40.20 -9.39 -11.51
CA ARG A 490 -41.09 -10.58 -11.59
C ARG A 490 -40.87 -11.44 -12.84
N VAL A 491 -39.86 -11.09 -13.63
CA VAL A 491 -39.56 -11.75 -14.91
C VAL A 491 -38.97 -13.15 -14.66
N PRO A 492 -39.47 -14.20 -15.37
CA PRO A 492 -39.01 -15.58 -15.17
C PRO A 492 -37.55 -15.82 -15.56
N ASP A 493 -37.07 -15.21 -16.66
CA ASP A 493 -35.71 -15.40 -17.19
C ASP A 493 -35.11 -14.07 -17.70
N PRO A 494 -34.67 -13.18 -16.78
CA PRO A 494 -34.12 -11.89 -17.15
C PRO A 494 -32.76 -12.03 -17.84
N LYS A 495 -32.54 -11.22 -18.89
CA LYS A 495 -31.26 -11.13 -19.62
C LYS A 495 -30.49 -9.88 -19.21
N ILE A 496 -29.18 -9.99 -19.00
CA ILE A 496 -28.28 -8.85 -18.76
C ILE A 496 -27.26 -8.78 -19.90
N LEU A 497 -27.11 -7.61 -20.50
CA LEU A 497 -26.12 -7.26 -21.49
C LEU A 497 -24.98 -6.51 -20.82
N THR A 498 -23.75 -6.85 -21.16
CA THR A 498 -22.54 -6.14 -20.71
C THR A 498 -21.47 -6.29 -21.79
N ASP A 499 -20.66 -5.27 -22.00
CA ASP A 499 -19.45 -5.34 -22.81
C ASP A 499 -18.21 -5.73 -21.98
N TYR A 500 -18.33 -5.77 -20.66
CA TYR A 500 -17.26 -6.17 -19.77
C TYR A 500 -17.10 -7.70 -19.69
N LEU A 501 -16.28 -8.22 -20.61
CA LEU A 501 -15.95 -9.66 -20.70
C LEU A 501 -15.38 -10.23 -19.39
N GLY A 502 -14.64 -9.44 -18.62
CA GLY A 502 -14.09 -9.86 -17.32
C GLY A 502 -15.17 -10.18 -16.30
N GLY A 503 -16.29 -9.45 -16.31
CA GLY A 503 -17.43 -9.68 -15.44
C GLY A 503 -18.22 -10.92 -15.84
N LEU A 504 -18.43 -11.14 -17.14
CA LEU A 504 -19.08 -12.34 -17.66
C LEU A 504 -18.32 -13.61 -17.25
N ARG A 505 -17.01 -13.65 -17.50
CA ARG A 505 -16.15 -14.79 -17.12
C ARG A 505 -16.19 -15.04 -15.61
N ALA A 506 -16.14 -13.97 -14.81
CA ALA A 506 -16.24 -14.09 -13.37
C ALA A 506 -17.58 -14.73 -12.92
N VAL A 507 -18.72 -14.35 -13.51
CA VAL A 507 -20.01 -14.99 -13.16
C VAL A 507 -20.06 -16.45 -13.63
N GLN A 508 -19.48 -16.78 -14.77
CA GLN A 508 -19.36 -18.17 -15.23
C GLN A 508 -18.52 -19.00 -14.25
N ASP A 509 -17.36 -18.48 -13.82
CA ASP A 509 -16.50 -19.11 -12.81
C ASP A 509 -17.26 -19.33 -11.49
N ILE A 510 -18.00 -18.33 -10.98
CA ILE A 510 -18.77 -18.43 -9.73
C ILE A 510 -19.81 -19.56 -9.79
N ARG A 511 -20.34 -19.87 -10.98
CA ARG A 511 -21.35 -20.92 -11.16
C ARG A 511 -20.75 -22.32 -11.22
N THR A 512 -19.43 -22.45 -11.31
CA THR A 512 -18.78 -23.77 -11.29
C THR A 512 -18.82 -24.36 -9.88
N PRO A 513 -19.01 -25.69 -9.73
CA PRO A 513 -19.04 -26.34 -8.42
C PRO A 513 -17.75 -26.16 -7.60
N ASP A 514 -16.61 -26.03 -8.29
CA ASP A 514 -15.28 -25.90 -7.68
C ASP A 514 -14.88 -24.44 -7.39
N PHE A 515 -15.83 -23.50 -7.45
CA PHE A 515 -15.54 -22.10 -7.22
C PHE A 515 -15.04 -21.84 -5.80
N ASN A 516 -13.75 -21.53 -5.69
CA ASN A 516 -13.14 -21.08 -4.45
C ASN A 516 -12.94 -19.56 -4.47
N GLN A 517 -13.71 -18.86 -3.64
CA GLN A 517 -13.64 -17.40 -3.48
C GLN A 517 -12.24 -16.91 -3.05
N ASP A 518 -11.43 -17.77 -2.42
CA ASP A 518 -10.08 -17.43 -1.99
C ASP A 518 -9.12 -17.20 -3.16
N THR A 519 -9.37 -17.82 -4.32
CA THR A 519 -8.60 -17.58 -5.57
C THR A 519 -8.69 -16.12 -6.04
N TRP A 520 -9.70 -15.38 -5.58
CA TRP A 520 -9.93 -13.99 -5.95
C TRP A 520 -9.44 -13.00 -4.89
N ARG A 521 -8.79 -13.46 -3.81
CA ARG A 521 -8.23 -12.58 -2.78
C ARG A 521 -7.14 -11.65 -3.31
N SER A 522 -6.33 -12.12 -4.25
CA SER A 522 -5.19 -11.41 -4.83
C SER A 522 -5.48 -10.77 -6.19
N ARG A 523 -6.70 -10.93 -6.72
CA ARG A 523 -7.09 -10.27 -7.99
C ARG A 523 -7.25 -8.77 -7.75
N LYS A 524 -6.89 -7.98 -8.77
CA LYS A 524 -7.32 -6.58 -8.87
C LYS A 524 -8.85 -6.51 -8.77
N GLN A 525 -9.38 -5.49 -8.13
CA GLN A 525 -10.81 -5.36 -7.81
C GLN A 525 -11.38 -6.51 -6.96
N GLY A 526 -10.53 -7.23 -6.22
CA GLY A 526 -10.92 -8.43 -5.48
C GLY A 526 -12.09 -8.21 -4.50
N ALA A 527 -12.22 -7.01 -3.92
CA ALA A 527 -13.36 -6.67 -3.07
C ALA A 527 -14.69 -6.66 -3.84
N LEU A 528 -14.71 -6.10 -5.05
CA LEU A 528 -15.91 -6.07 -5.89
C LEU A 528 -16.24 -7.45 -6.45
N TYR A 529 -15.23 -8.25 -6.80
CA TYR A 529 -15.46 -9.65 -7.19
C TYR A 529 -16.02 -10.49 -6.04
N ARG A 530 -15.59 -10.28 -4.80
CA ARG A 530 -16.20 -10.91 -3.62
C ARG A 530 -17.65 -10.47 -3.41
N TRP A 531 -17.96 -9.21 -3.70
CA TRP A 531 -19.34 -8.71 -3.68
C TRP A 531 -20.19 -9.30 -4.81
N LEU A 532 -19.64 -9.43 -6.02
CA LEU A 532 -20.28 -10.09 -7.14
C LEU A 532 -20.60 -11.55 -6.81
N ALA A 533 -19.61 -12.31 -6.31
CA ALA A 533 -19.80 -13.68 -5.86
C ALA A 533 -20.91 -13.78 -4.81
N HIS A 534 -20.88 -12.92 -3.79
CA HIS A 534 -21.95 -12.87 -2.78
C HIS A 534 -23.33 -12.57 -3.38
N THR A 535 -23.41 -11.68 -4.36
CA THR A 535 -24.69 -11.30 -5.01
C THR A 535 -25.23 -12.43 -5.88
N VAL A 536 -24.35 -13.18 -6.55
CA VAL A 536 -24.69 -14.33 -7.37
C VAL A 536 -25.14 -15.51 -6.51
N THR A 537 -24.44 -15.79 -5.40
CA THR A 537 -24.75 -16.95 -4.55
C THR A 537 -25.87 -16.71 -3.52
N ALA A 538 -26.10 -15.46 -3.08
CA ALA A 538 -27.15 -15.15 -2.11
C ALA A 538 -28.57 -15.13 -2.70
N GLY A 539 -28.72 -15.16 -4.03
CA GLY A 539 -30.01 -15.12 -4.70
C GLY A 539 -30.80 -16.42 -4.56
N LYS A 540 -32.04 -16.36 -4.04
CA LYS A 540 -32.99 -17.50 -4.04
C LYS A 540 -33.58 -17.80 -5.43
N ARG A 541 -33.42 -16.89 -6.40
CA ARG A 541 -33.90 -17.01 -7.79
C ARG A 541 -32.75 -17.40 -8.71
N ARG A 542 -33.08 -18.07 -9.84
CA ARG A 542 -32.10 -18.36 -10.90
C ARG A 542 -31.36 -17.08 -11.29
N VAL A 543 -30.04 -17.19 -11.38
CA VAL A 543 -29.17 -16.08 -11.76
C VAL A 543 -29.47 -15.73 -13.23
N PRO A 544 -29.65 -14.45 -13.60
CA PRO A 544 -29.98 -14.01 -14.96
C PRO A 544 -29.02 -14.56 -16.01
N THR A 545 -29.48 -14.67 -17.25
CA THR A 545 -28.61 -14.95 -18.41
C THR A 545 -27.81 -13.70 -18.72
N ILE A 546 -26.49 -13.76 -18.57
CA ILE A 546 -25.59 -12.65 -18.89
C ILE A 546 -24.98 -12.90 -20.26
N THR A 547 -25.09 -11.93 -21.16
CA THR A 547 -24.60 -12.02 -22.54
C THR A 547 -23.64 -10.88 -22.82
N HIS A 548 -22.51 -11.19 -23.43
CA HIS A 548 -21.56 -10.19 -23.87
C HIS A 548 -22.06 -9.50 -25.15
N VAL A 549 -22.06 -8.17 -25.17
CA VAL A 549 -22.30 -7.35 -26.37
C VAL A 549 -21.04 -6.56 -26.66
N LYS A 550 -20.61 -6.51 -27.92
CA LYS A 550 -19.37 -5.82 -28.27
C LYS A 550 -19.56 -4.31 -28.11
N ALA A 551 -18.62 -3.66 -27.41
CA ALA A 551 -18.61 -2.20 -27.30
C ALA A 551 -18.32 -1.56 -28.67
N HIS A 552 -18.85 -0.34 -28.88
CA HIS A 552 -18.53 0.53 -30.01
C HIS A 552 -18.71 -0.11 -31.40
N THR A 553 -19.79 -0.87 -31.58
CA THR A 553 -20.23 -1.32 -32.90
C THR A 553 -21.25 -0.33 -33.46
N ASP A 554 -21.20 -0.05 -34.77
CA ASP A 554 -22.28 0.68 -35.47
C ASP A 554 -23.54 -0.20 -35.69
N GLU A 555 -23.64 -1.30 -34.94
CA GLU A 555 -24.72 -2.27 -35.04
C GLU A 555 -26.01 -1.67 -34.49
N LYS A 556 -27.08 -1.77 -35.27
CA LYS A 556 -28.40 -1.19 -34.94
C LYS A 556 -29.36 -2.21 -34.32
N ASP A 557 -28.86 -3.35 -33.85
CA ASP A 557 -29.71 -4.35 -33.22
C ASP A 557 -30.19 -3.85 -31.83
N SER A 558 -31.30 -4.42 -31.36
CA SER A 558 -31.92 -3.98 -30.11
C SER A 558 -31.00 -4.09 -28.88
N ASN A 559 -30.06 -5.05 -28.88
CA ASN A 559 -29.10 -5.22 -27.78
C ASN A 559 -28.02 -4.13 -27.81
N SER A 560 -27.45 -3.83 -28.98
CA SER A 560 -26.45 -2.77 -29.15
C SER A 560 -27.03 -1.40 -28.83
N ILE A 561 -28.27 -1.11 -29.25
CA ILE A 561 -28.96 0.16 -28.89
C ILE A 561 -29.10 0.31 -27.38
N LEU A 562 -29.43 -0.77 -26.65
CA LEU A 562 -29.58 -0.71 -25.19
C LEU A 562 -28.23 -0.59 -24.49
N ASN A 563 -27.18 -1.24 -25.01
CA ASN A 563 -25.81 -1.11 -24.50
C ASN A 563 -25.27 0.31 -24.71
N ASP A 564 -25.42 0.87 -25.92
CA ASP A 564 -25.06 2.25 -26.24
C ASP A 564 -25.78 3.27 -25.36
N ARG A 565 -27.03 2.96 -24.99
CA ARG A 565 -27.77 3.79 -24.04
C ARG A 565 -27.14 3.72 -22.65
N ALA A 566 -26.66 2.57 -22.19
CA ALA A 566 -25.95 2.45 -20.93
C ALA A 566 -24.65 3.29 -20.95
N ASP A 567 -23.83 3.17 -22.00
CA ASP A 567 -22.58 3.94 -22.21
C ASP A 567 -22.83 5.46 -22.22
N LYS A 568 -23.81 5.92 -23.02
CA LYS A 568 -24.18 7.35 -23.06
C LYS A 568 -24.64 7.87 -21.70
N VAL A 569 -25.41 7.06 -20.95
CA VAL A 569 -25.88 7.45 -19.62
C VAL A 569 -24.73 7.44 -18.60
N ALA A 570 -23.77 6.52 -18.72
CA ALA A 570 -22.60 6.47 -17.84
C ALA A 570 -21.76 7.73 -18.01
N LYS A 571 -21.40 8.06 -19.24
CA LYS A 571 -20.68 9.29 -19.59
C LYS A 571 -21.42 10.56 -19.12
N ALA A 572 -22.73 10.63 -19.38
CA ALA A 572 -23.55 11.78 -18.98
C ALA A 572 -23.75 11.91 -17.46
N THR A 573 -23.48 10.85 -16.67
CA THR A 573 -23.66 10.87 -15.22
C THR A 573 -22.53 11.62 -14.51
N HIS A 574 -21.35 11.72 -15.13
CA HIS A 574 -20.23 12.49 -14.57
C HIS A 574 -20.53 13.99 -14.42
N ASN A 575 -21.24 14.59 -15.38
CA ASN A 575 -21.47 16.03 -15.47
C ASN A 575 -22.71 16.53 -14.69
N LYS A 576 -23.39 15.64 -13.96
CA LYS A 576 -24.62 16.01 -13.24
C LYS A 576 -24.31 16.35 -11.80
N ASN A 577 -24.73 17.54 -11.38
CA ASN A 577 -24.80 17.90 -9.97
C ASN A 577 -25.59 16.79 -9.22
N PRO A 578 -25.12 16.29 -8.07
CA PRO A 578 -25.63 15.09 -7.40
C PRO A 578 -27.07 15.17 -6.88
N THR A 579 -27.86 16.18 -7.25
CA THR A 579 -29.17 16.48 -6.65
C THR A 579 -30.37 15.88 -7.38
N LYS A 580 -30.24 15.27 -8.58
CA LYS A 580 -31.35 14.57 -9.24
C LYS A 580 -30.98 13.21 -9.84
N GLY A 581 -31.24 12.14 -9.08
CA GLY A 581 -31.35 10.77 -9.60
C GLY A 581 -30.04 10.00 -9.79
N VAL A 582 -28.96 10.40 -9.10
CA VAL A 582 -27.70 9.65 -9.04
C VAL A 582 -27.40 9.36 -7.57
N ALA A 583 -27.27 8.09 -7.21
CA ALA A 583 -26.92 7.72 -5.84
C ALA A 583 -25.40 7.61 -5.66
N ARG A 584 -24.89 8.16 -4.56
CA ARG A 584 -23.48 8.02 -4.16
C ARG A 584 -23.31 6.69 -3.46
N LEU A 585 -22.58 5.78 -4.09
CA LEU A 585 -22.28 4.46 -3.54
C LEU A 585 -20.94 4.53 -2.81
N GLY A 586 -20.98 4.34 -1.50
CA GLY A 586 -19.77 4.27 -0.67
C GLY A 586 -18.89 3.04 -0.96
N PRO A 587 -17.70 2.98 -0.37
CA PRO A 587 -16.75 1.89 -0.59
C PRO A 587 -17.32 0.55 -0.13
N ALA A 588 -16.95 -0.53 -0.84
CA ALA A 588 -17.42 -1.89 -0.56
C ALA A 588 -16.67 -2.54 0.64
N THR A 589 -16.55 -1.82 1.76
CA THR A 589 -15.71 -2.21 2.92
C THR A 589 -16.11 -3.54 3.54
N ALA A 590 -17.37 -3.94 3.42
CA ALA A 590 -17.87 -5.26 3.86
C ALA A 590 -17.24 -6.44 3.09
N PHE A 591 -16.63 -6.18 1.94
CA PHE A 591 -16.00 -7.16 1.07
C PHE A 591 -14.50 -6.90 0.90
N MET A 592 -13.94 -5.86 1.51
CA MET A 592 -12.51 -5.55 1.45
C MET A 592 -11.68 -6.50 2.32
N ALA A 593 -10.35 -6.46 2.13
CA ALA A 593 -9.45 -7.13 3.06
C ALA A 593 -9.55 -6.47 4.46
N PRO A 594 -9.21 -7.18 5.56
CA PRO A 594 -9.27 -6.62 6.91
C PRO A 594 -8.50 -5.31 7.10
N PHE A 595 -7.37 -5.15 6.40
CA PHE A 595 -6.58 -3.91 6.39
C PHE A 595 -6.36 -3.43 4.96
N VAL A 596 -6.67 -2.16 4.68
CA VAL A 596 -6.60 -1.61 3.31
C VAL A 596 -5.91 -0.24 3.31
N PRO A 597 -5.03 0.03 2.34
CA PRO A 597 -4.49 1.37 2.13
C PRO A 597 -5.59 2.41 1.85
N TYR A 598 -5.46 3.59 2.44
CA TYR A 598 -6.38 4.71 2.33
C TYR A 598 -5.61 5.98 2.01
N HIS A 599 -5.97 6.65 0.92
CA HIS A 599 -5.43 7.96 0.55
C HIS A 599 -6.32 9.06 1.11
N HIS A 600 -5.75 9.97 1.90
CA HIS A 600 -6.45 11.08 2.56
C HIS A 600 -7.38 11.91 1.65
N GLU A 601 -7.00 12.14 0.38
CA GLU A 601 -7.82 12.92 -0.57
C GLU A 601 -8.79 12.06 -1.40
N HIS A 602 -8.54 10.75 -1.55
CA HIS A 602 -9.26 9.92 -2.54
C HIS A 602 -9.97 8.69 -1.92
N GLY A 603 -9.79 8.44 -0.64
CA GLY A 603 -10.39 7.32 0.08
C GLY A 603 -9.62 6.00 -0.06
N TYR A 604 -10.32 4.88 0.08
CA TYR A 604 -9.70 3.55 0.00
C TYR A 604 -9.04 3.28 -1.36
N ALA A 605 -7.82 2.73 -1.33
CA ALA A 605 -7.06 2.40 -2.53
C ALA A 605 -6.59 0.93 -2.48
N PRO A 606 -7.52 -0.06 -2.46
CA PRO A 606 -7.15 -1.47 -2.32
C PRO A 606 -6.20 -1.97 -3.42
N ASP A 607 -6.38 -1.48 -4.65
CA ASP A 607 -5.64 -1.93 -5.82
C ASP A 607 -4.66 -0.88 -6.38
N GLU A 608 -4.96 0.42 -6.17
CA GLU A 608 -4.26 1.52 -6.85
C GLU A 608 -3.20 2.21 -5.97
N TRP A 609 -3.04 1.78 -4.71
CA TRP A 609 -2.05 2.36 -3.80
C TRP A 609 -0.58 2.28 -4.31
N PRO A 610 -0.13 1.27 -5.11
CA PRO A 610 1.23 1.28 -5.64
C PRO A 610 1.44 2.43 -6.63
N GLY A 611 0.46 2.70 -7.51
CA GLY A 611 0.52 3.80 -8.46
C GLY A 611 0.49 5.17 -7.77
N ILE A 612 -0.29 5.29 -6.70
CA ILE A 612 -0.31 6.50 -5.85
C ILE A 612 1.04 6.69 -5.16
N THR A 613 1.60 5.62 -4.59
CA THR A 613 2.92 5.63 -3.94
C THR A 613 3.99 6.10 -4.92
N GLU A 614 4.07 5.50 -6.10
CA GLU A 614 5.01 5.87 -7.16
C GLU A 614 4.88 7.35 -7.53
N THR A 615 3.65 7.82 -7.79
CA THR A 615 3.36 9.21 -8.17
C THR A 615 3.81 10.19 -7.07
N LYS A 616 3.44 9.92 -5.80
CA LYS A 616 3.80 10.81 -4.69
C LYS A 616 5.29 10.80 -4.36
N LEU A 617 5.98 9.68 -4.53
CA LEU A 617 7.43 9.64 -4.36
C LEU A 617 8.17 10.38 -5.50
N ILE A 618 7.65 10.34 -6.73
CA ILE A 618 8.15 11.18 -7.84
C ILE A 618 7.95 12.67 -7.53
N GLU A 619 6.73 13.07 -7.12
CA GLU A 619 6.44 14.45 -6.71
C GLU A 619 7.42 14.89 -5.62
N GLN A 620 7.66 14.06 -4.61
CA GLN A 620 8.60 14.37 -3.55
C GLN A 620 10.05 14.52 -4.08
N GLN A 621 10.51 13.63 -4.97
CA GLN A 621 11.83 13.77 -5.60
C GLN A 621 11.94 15.10 -6.37
N LEU A 622 10.90 15.49 -7.11
CA LEU A 622 10.84 16.77 -7.83
C LEU A 622 10.86 17.97 -6.88
N THR A 623 10.13 17.93 -5.76
CA THR A 623 10.14 19.03 -4.76
C THR A 623 11.50 19.22 -4.09
N LYS A 624 12.31 18.16 -3.99
CA LYS A 624 13.69 18.23 -3.45
C LYS A 624 14.71 18.77 -4.46
N MET A 625 14.36 18.90 -5.73
CA MET A 625 15.24 19.51 -6.74
C MET A 625 15.31 21.02 -6.52
N THR A 626 16.41 21.65 -6.96
CA THR A 626 16.52 23.11 -6.93
C THR A 626 15.44 23.76 -7.80
N VAL A 627 15.00 24.96 -7.46
CA VAL A 627 14.03 25.73 -8.25
C VAL A 627 14.49 25.84 -9.70
N ALA A 628 15.77 26.14 -9.93
CA ALA A 628 16.36 26.25 -11.25
C ALA A 628 16.25 24.95 -12.07
N MET A 629 16.44 23.77 -11.45
CA MET A 629 16.28 22.50 -12.19
C MET A 629 14.81 22.21 -12.49
N ARG A 630 13.88 22.52 -11.57
CA ARG A 630 12.44 22.36 -11.85
C ARG A 630 11.99 23.23 -13.03
N LEU A 631 12.44 24.50 -13.07
CA LEU A 631 12.19 25.44 -14.16
C LEU A 631 12.86 25.04 -15.50
N ARG A 632 13.75 24.04 -15.51
CA ARG A 632 14.32 23.46 -16.75
C ARG A 632 13.58 22.22 -17.21
N LEU A 633 12.94 21.50 -16.29
CA LEU A 633 12.11 20.33 -16.59
C LEU A 633 10.67 20.70 -16.93
N SER A 634 10.25 21.91 -16.56
CA SER A 634 8.95 22.50 -16.87
C SER A 634 9.19 23.89 -17.46
N ASP A 635 8.33 24.38 -18.34
CA ASP A 635 8.39 25.71 -18.97
C ASP A 635 8.19 26.89 -17.99
N GLY A 636 8.49 26.70 -16.71
CA GLY A 636 8.18 27.64 -15.63
C GLY A 636 6.73 27.56 -15.14
N SER A 637 5.84 26.85 -15.83
CA SER A 637 4.54 26.49 -15.28
C SER A 637 4.66 25.23 -14.43
N SER A 638 3.84 25.09 -13.41
CA SER A 638 3.71 23.84 -12.63
C SER A 638 3.22 22.63 -13.46
N ARG A 639 3.12 22.77 -14.80
CA ARG A 639 2.60 21.75 -15.72
C ARG A 639 3.75 20.95 -16.32
N LEU A 640 4.03 19.80 -15.70
CA LEU A 640 4.84 18.71 -16.27
C LEU A 640 4.04 17.92 -17.35
N GLU A 641 3.23 18.60 -18.15
CA GLU A 641 2.29 18.00 -19.13
C GLU A 641 2.67 18.28 -20.58
N LEU A 642 3.83 18.89 -20.84
CA LEU A 642 4.34 18.93 -22.21
C LEU A 642 4.69 17.49 -22.62
N PRO A 643 4.16 16.97 -23.75
CA PRO A 643 4.47 15.62 -24.20
C PRO A 643 5.98 15.51 -24.41
N THR A 644 6.63 14.67 -23.61
CA THR A 644 8.07 14.40 -23.79
C THR A 644 8.22 13.58 -25.07
N PRO A 645 9.07 13.99 -26.04
CA PRO A 645 9.32 13.18 -27.23
C PRO A 645 9.83 11.80 -26.80
N GLY A 646 9.02 10.75 -26.99
CA GLY A 646 9.33 9.40 -26.49
C GLY A 646 10.57 8.75 -27.13
N HIS A 647 11.06 9.33 -28.23
CA HIS A 647 12.08 8.74 -29.11
C HIS A 647 13.48 9.34 -28.98
N PHE A 648 13.67 10.53 -28.40
CA PHE A 648 14.90 11.30 -28.71
C PHE A 648 16.21 10.70 -28.14
N TYR A 649 16.15 9.99 -27.01
CA TYR A 649 17.35 9.40 -26.36
C TYR A 649 17.21 7.92 -26.00
N THR A 650 16.01 7.36 -26.06
CA THR A 650 15.76 5.94 -25.76
C THR A 650 16.22 5.03 -26.89
N SER A 651 16.27 5.54 -28.13
CA SER A 651 16.73 4.84 -29.33
C SER A 651 18.03 5.40 -29.92
N SER A 652 18.56 6.50 -29.39
CA SER A 652 19.79 7.10 -29.93
C SER A 652 21.02 6.27 -29.56
N ALA A 653 21.79 5.88 -30.58
CA ALA A 653 23.09 5.25 -30.40
C ALA A 653 24.17 6.26 -29.93
N ALA A 654 23.93 7.56 -30.10
CA ALA A 654 24.89 8.61 -29.77
C ALA A 654 24.82 8.98 -28.28
N SER A 655 25.81 8.52 -27.50
CA SER A 655 25.97 8.86 -26.09
C SER A 655 26.14 10.36 -25.82
N TYR A 656 26.65 11.11 -26.80
CA TYR A 656 26.85 12.57 -26.70
C TYR A 656 25.53 13.36 -26.56
N LEU A 657 24.48 13.00 -27.31
CA LEU A 657 23.17 13.68 -27.22
C LEU A 657 22.54 13.49 -25.83
N VAL A 658 22.67 12.29 -25.28
CA VAL A 658 22.22 11.96 -23.92
C VAL A 658 22.96 12.82 -22.89
N LYS A 659 24.28 12.96 -23.05
CA LYS A 659 25.12 13.78 -22.18
C LYS A 659 24.69 15.26 -22.23
N ILE A 660 24.44 15.82 -23.41
CA ILE A 660 23.90 17.18 -23.55
C ILE A 660 22.58 17.32 -22.81
N GLN A 661 21.63 16.39 -23.02
CA GLN A 661 20.33 16.44 -22.36
C GLN A 661 20.44 16.34 -20.84
N TYR A 662 21.31 15.46 -20.34
CA TYR A 662 21.55 15.33 -18.91
C TYR A 662 22.08 16.65 -18.34
N HIS A 663 23.17 17.17 -18.91
CA HIS A 663 23.79 18.42 -18.47
C HIS A 663 22.84 19.62 -18.60
N ALA A 664 22.03 19.71 -19.65
CA ALA A 664 21.02 20.75 -19.78
C ALA A 664 20.02 20.71 -18.61
N ARG A 665 19.51 19.52 -18.28
CA ARG A 665 18.52 19.32 -17.20
C ARG A 665 19.09 19.57 -15.81
N VAL A 666 20.34 19.16 -15.55
CA VAL A 666 21.01 19.45 -14.26
C VAL A 666 21.56 20.89 -14.19
N GLY A 667 21.60 21.63 -15.30
CA GLY A 667 22.12 22.99 -15.36
C GLY A 667 23.64 23.09 -15.43
N MET A 668 24.28 22.05 -15.97
CA MET A 668 25.73 21.93 -16.14
C MET A 668 26.14 21.93 -17.60
N LEU A 669 25.21 22.21 -18.53
CA LEU A 669 25.59 22.37 -19.92
C LEU A 669 26.43 23.63 -20.05
N TRP A 670 27.56 23.48 -20.73
CA TRP A 670 28.53 24.54 -20.89
C TRP A 670 27.95 25.65 -21.77
N CYS A 671 27.92 26.86 -21.24
CA CYS A 671 27.54 28.10 -21.93
C CYS A 671 28.31 29.26 -21.31
N ASP A 672 28.31 30.43 -21.95
CA ASP A 672 29.08 31.58 -21.47
C ASP A 672 28.65 32.00 -20.07
N TYR A 673 27.33 31.98 -19.80
CA TYR A 673 26.81 32.28 -18.47
C TYR A 673 27.23 31.26 -17.39
N SER A 674 27.19 29.95 -17.69
CA SER A 674 27.61 28.93 -16.71
C SER A 674 29.13 28.95 -16.49
N SER A 675 29.89 29.24 -17.54
CA SER A 675 31.35 29.39 -17.47
C SER A 675 31.77 30.61 -16.65
N TRP A 676 31.09 31.74 -16.82
CA TRP A 676 31.28 32.93 -15.99
C TRP A 676 30.97 32.66 -14.52
N ARG A 677 29.85 31.99 -14.22
CA ARG A 677 29.53 31.58 -12.84
C ARG A 677 30.58 30.67 -12.20
N GLN A 678 31.26 29.86 -13.01
CA GLN A 678 32.34 28.97 -12.58
C GLN A 678 33.71 29.68 -12.54
N GLY A 679 33.80 30.96 -12.90
CA GLY A 679 35.05 31.72 -12.96
C GLY A 679 35.97 31.34 -14.11
N THR A 680 35.49 30.58 -15.09
CA THR A 680 36.28 30.20 -16.29
C THR A 680 36.15 31.22 -17.43
N GLN A 681 35.25 32.20 -17.28
CA GLN A 681 35.12 33.33 -18.18
C GLN A 681 34.94 34.63 -17.40
N GLU A 682 35.41 35.73 -17.99
CA GLU A 682 35.32 37.08 -17.40
C GLU A 682 33.95 37.73 -17.58
N SER A 683 33.17 37.29 -18.58
CA SER A 683 31.87 37.90 -18.93
C SER A 683 30.78 36.84 -19.11
N PRO A 684 29.54 37.11 -18.68
CA PRO A 684 28.38 36.25 -18.96
C PRO A 684 27.84 36.42 -20.39
N ALA A 685 28.37 37.37 -21.17
CA ALA A 685 27.86 37.71 -22.48
C ALA A 685 28.04 36.58 -23.51
N CYS A 686 27.11 36.46 -24.44
CA CYS A 686 27.19 35.48 -25.52
C CYS A 686 28.38 35.79 -26.43
N ARG A 687 29.35 34.89 -26.53
CA ARG A 687 30.51 35.03 -27.41
C ARG A 687 30.17 35.01 -28.89
N LEU A 688 29.03 34.41 -29.25
CA LEU A 688 28.60 34.31 -30.63
C LEU A 688 28.07 35.65 -31.13
N CYS A 689 27.12 36.27 -30.41
CA CYS A 689 26.39 37.44 -30.91
C CYS A 689 26.54 38.71 -30.05
N GLY A 690 27.27 38.65 -28.94
CA GLY A 690 27.47 39.79 -28.04
C GLY A 690 26.30 40.11 -27.11
N ALA A 691 25.25 39.29 -27.07
CA ALA A 691 24.13 39.49 -26.13
C ALA A 691 24.60 39.51 -24.67
N SER A 692 23.95 40.29 -23.81
CA SER A 692 24.39 40.52 -22.42
C SER A 692 24.45 39.25 -21.56
N ILE A 693 23.66 38.22 -21.89
CA ILE A 693 23.67 36.92 -21.21
C ILE A 693 23.64 35.80 -22.26
N GLY A 694 24.71 35.02 -22.34
CA GLY A 694 24.84 33.81 -23.14
C GLY A 694 24.43 32.56 -22.36
N ASP A 695 23.19 32.53 -21.87
CA ASP A 695 22.63 31.34 -21.21
C ASP A 695 22.04 30.33 -22.21
N LEU A 696 21.56 29.19 -21.71
CA LEU A 696 20.99 28.14 -22.57
C LEU A 696 19.76 28.62 -23.34
N ASN A 697 18.93 29.45 -22.73
CA ASN A 697 17.72 29.97 -23.37
C ASN A 697 18.11 30.87 -24.56
N HIS A 698 19.08 31.76 -24.35
CA HIS A 698 19.63 32.57 -25.41
C HIS A 698 20.25 31.71 -26.52
N VAL A 699 21.19 30.81 -26.19
CA VAL A 699 21.90 29.99 -27.18
C VAL A 699 20.94 29.15 -28.03
N PHE A 700 19.96 28.49 -27.41
CA PHE A 700 19.06 27.57 -28.10
C PHE A 700 17.81 28.20 -28.71
N LEU A 701 17.34 29.37 -28.26
CA LEU A 701 16.11 29.97 -28.80
C LEU A 701 16.32 31.31 -29.51
N HIS A 702 17.30 32.11 -29.08
CA HIS A 702 17.37 33.52 -29.47
C HIS A 702 18.67 33.92 -30.18
N CYS A 703 19.74 33.14 -30.08
CA CYS A 703 21.03 33.51 -30.64
C CYS A 703 20.92 33.61 -32.18
N PRO A 704 21.13 34.79 -32.77
CA PRO A 704 20.94 35.00 -34.21
C PRO A 704 21.92 34.16 -35.04
N ASN A 705 23.14 33.95 -34.54
CA ASN A 705 24.17 33.16 -35.22
C ASN A 705 23.89 31.66 -35.25
N LEU A 706 22.89 31.19 -34.50
CA LEU A 706 22.42 29.80 -34.52
C LEU A 706 21.03 29.67 -35.16
N ARG A 707 20.53 30.73 -35.80
CA ARG A 707 19.19 30.72 -36.42
C ARG A 707 19.10 29.72 -37.56
N SER A 708 20.07 29.68 -38.46
CA SER A 708 20.10 28.73 -39.59
C SER A 708 20.04 27.28 -39.12
N VAL A 709 20.80 26.92 -38.09
CA VAL A 709 20.82 25.56 -37.52
C VAL A 709 19.48 25.17 -36.90
N ARG A 710 18.74 26.13 -36.34
CA ARG A 710 17.39 25.89 -35.81
C ARG A 710 16.34 25.79 -36.90
N ASP A 711 16.49 26.56 -37.98
CA ASP A 711 15.60 26.50 -39.13
C ASP A 711 15.77 25.18 -39.91
N GLU A 712 16.95 24.52 -39.80
CA GLU A 712 17.25 23.20 -40.38
C GLU A 712 16.75 22.00 -39.53
N ALA A 713 16.51 22.19 -38.23
CA ALA A 713 16.19 21.14 -37.25
C ALA A 713 14.68 20.99 -37.02
#